data_AF-A0A8J3N3Q0-F1
#
_entry.id   AF-A0A8J3N3Q0-F1
#
_cell.length_a   1.000
_cell.length_b   1.000
_cell.length_c   1.000
_cell.angle_alpha   90.00
_cell.angle_beta   90.00
_cell.angle_gamma   90.00
#
_symmetry.space_group_name_H-M   'P 1'
#
loop_
_entity.id
_entity.type
_entity.pdbx_description
1 polymer ?
#
loop_
_entity_poly.entity_id
_entity_poly.type
_entity_poly.pdbx_seq_one_letter_code
_entity_poly.pdbx_strand_id
1 'polypeptide(L)'
;MTKNYAQQSLSKKLAMLRERVDGPLTQEAVATYLHVSLTTVNNWEKGIASPRAFNLRKIITLYLSRGAFTIGKERQEARQLWEESRVAADFDEEWFSRLLDQHRQGTLEVNNSTPKEADSSPATAIEVIPIQVEATESDTLNPPLLAALQDGMVIEAEGQGELHSVGNQGSVREIFMSVQPHLATSDEQRERILLITYSNLHTLVTEMLQHSAYVRLEMREMPEAVVSPSQTFSNDEPVRRIFSDIMRIYDRTAGAFLLLGTPGSGKTFLLLELAGTLFKRASQDERHPVPFLFNLSSWAVRQLPLEQWMIGELNDVYQVPREIGRAWVTAGKILPLLDGLDEVAAADYASCIGAINDFRHKQGLLPLVVCSRTANYLAQKQRLWLRGAVEVQPLTSEQVDSYLAQVRVEAASVAALRVAIREDARLQEMVSTPLILNILTLVYRGRAAEDLSEIKSADPGQIFTHYIERMLRRRKNKKLYRPEKIIRWLSWLARQMVQRHQSEFHFERLQIDWLPEKFLNQLLPILGVGIVYGLFLGIIKGVNYAFLKGADQAGRNFGPGRGLLDGVMIGLVTVVVFVLLNGLITAHRVRRRQATQMKGWLHVLGGLFEKRLVYGVVSGFFSALAITLLVDLAAGLYNGLFCCVIFASLGPLDTEIRPAEVISWSWTPIRRNAGKFLGAGMVLGLAYGLLTGLYWEVKQYPVMPGLRVFIPCLLFGLSLGLVLGLLIVLTRGVSHGRLKQQPKRPNQGIWNSLQYSLLLGGGSFLLFGLFFGIFYGVLLYQIFHFFNVPYSEYNGYFPRDSGLVIGFADGLAVGAFFWLNKGGTACVLHLVLRLLLWSGDYAPWNYPRFLDYAVEHILLRRVGGGYTFFHKLVQEHFVWLYSQSTLGNEERTLAVQD
;
A
#
# COMPACT_ATOMS: atom_id res chain seq x y z
N MET A 1 28.73 -15.99 8.51
CA MET A 1 28.89 -16.95 9.64
C MET A 1 29.28 -16.25 10.95
N THR A 2 30.19 -15.26 10.95
CA THR A 2 30.68 -14.56 12.16
C THR A 2 29.65 -13.78 12.97
N LYS A 3 28.55 -13.27 12.39
CA LYS A 3 27.46 -12.58 13.13
C LYS A 3 26.64 -13.53 14.03
N ASN A 4 26.32 -14.73 13.54
CA ASN A 4 25.56 -15.72 14.32
C ASN A 4 26.34 -16.25 15.54
N TYR A 5 27.66 -16.45 15.41
CA TYR A 5 28.49 -16.90 16.52
C TYR A 5 28.59 -15.85 17.65
N ALA A 6 28.76 -14.57 17.31
CA ALA A 6 28.84 -13.50 18.31
C ALA A 6 27.51 -13.29 19.08
N GLN A 7 26.38 -13.35 18.37
CA GLN A 7 25.05 -13.26 19.01
C GLN A 7 24.74 -14.46 19.92
N GLN A 8 25.24 -15.66 19.56
CA GLN A 8 25.14 -16.84 20.42
C GLN A 8 26.05 -16.79 21.65
N SER A 9 27.17 -16.06 21.60
CA SER A 9 28.04 -15.83 22.78
C SER A 9 27.38 -14.87 23.77
N LEU A 10 26.90 -13.72 23.28
CA LEU A 10 26.28 -12.68 24.10
C LEU A 10 25.01 -13.18 24.82
N SER A 11 24.16 -13.92 24.11
CA SER A 11 22.93 -14.51 24.67
C SER A 11 23.21 -15.44 25.85
N LYS A 12 24.16 -16.37 25.69
CA LYS A 12 24.59 -17.27 26.77
C LYS A 12 25.14 -16.50 27.96
N LYS A 13 25.90 -15.44 27.72
CA LYS A 13 26.51 -14.63 28.78
C LYS A 13 25.50 -13.82 29.58
N LEU A 14 24.49 -13.23 28.91
CA LEU A 14 23.40 -12.51 29.56
C LEU A 14 22.55 -13.41 30.45
N ALA A 15 22.21 -14.61 29.96
CA ALA A 15 21.48 -15.60 30.74
C ALA A 15 22.30 -16.11 31.94
N MET A 16 23.58 -16.41 31.72
CA MET A 16 24.51 -16.86 32.77
C MET A 16 24.71 -15.82 33.87
N LEU A 17 24.88 -14.54 33.53
CA LEU A 17 25.01 -13.48 34.53
C LEU A 17 23.72 -13.26 35.32
N ARG A 18 22.55 -13.42 34.69
CA ARG A 18 21.26 -13.35 35.38
C ARG A 18 21.09 -14.47 36.41
N GLU A 19 21.56 -15.67 36.10
CA GLU A 19 21.50 -16.83 37.00
C GLU A 19 22.50 -16.79 38.16
N ARG A 20 23.54 -15.93 38.07
CA ARG A 20 24.56 -15.74 39.12
C ARG A 20 24.16 -14.79 40.25
N VAL A 21 23.03 -14.10 40.11
CA VAL A 21 22.52 -13.19 41.14
C VAL A 21 21.96 -14.00 42.30
N ASP A 22 22.31 -13.62 43.54
CA ASP A 22 21.70 -14.19 44.74
C ASP A 22 20.22 -13.79 44.81
N GLY A 23 19.35 -14.73 44.43
CA GLY A 23 17.89 -14.57 44.31
C GLY A 23 17.41 -14.58 42.85
N PRO A 24 16.20 -15.11 42.55
CA PRO A 24 15.76 -15.28 41.16
C PRO A 24 15.48 -13.92 40.50
N LEU A 25 16.46 -13.41 39.76
CA LEU A 25 16.25 -12.26 38.88
C LEU A 25 15.50 -12.75 37.63
N THR A 26 14.19 -12.59 37.62
CA THR A 26 13.34 -12.96 36.48
C THR A 26 13.62 -12.04 35.28
N GLN A 27 13.40 -12.55 34.07
CA GLN A 27 13.47 -11.72 32.85
C GLN A 27 12.50 -10.52 32.93
N GLU A 28 11.39 -10.66 33.65
CA GLU A 28 10.40 -9.61 33.91
C GLU A 28 10.91 -8.52 34.84
N ALA A 29 11.67 -8.89 35.88
CA ALA A 29 12.34 -7.93 36.76
C ALA A 29 13.42 -7.13 36.01
N VAL A 30 14.19 -7.78 35.13
CA VAL A 30 15.17 -7.12 34.25
C VAL A 30 14.45 -6.16 33.29
N ALA A 31 13.37 -6.61 32.65
CA ALA A 31 12.59 -5.80 31.73
C ALA A 31 12.03 -4.53 32.41
N THR A 32 11.51 -4.69 33.62
CA THR A 32 10.97 -3.60 34.45
C THR A 32 12.06 -2.57 34.79
N TYR A 33 13.23 -3.02 35.25
CA TYR A 33 14.35 -2.13 35.59
C TYR A 33 14.90 -1.36 34.37
N LEU A 34 14.96 -2.01 33.23
CA LEU A 34 15.48 -1.41 32.00
C LEU A 34 14.47 -0.49 31.31
N HIS A 35 13.19 -0.51 31.73
CA HIS A 35 12.05 0.08 31.02
C HIS A 35 11.92 -0.43 29.58
N VAL A 36 12.06 -1.75 29.40
CA VAL A 36 11.90 -2.42 28.10
C VAL A 36 10.91 -3.59 28.21
N SER A 37 10.38 -4.08 27.10
CA SER A 37 9.44 -5.23 27.14
C SER A 37 10.14 -6.54 27.54
N LEU A 38 9.40 -7.46 28.16
CA LEU A 38 9.86 -8.83 28.44
C LEU A 38 10.37 -9.53 27.16
N THR A 39 9.68 -9.32 26.04
CA THR A 39 10.06 -9.85 24.72
C THR A 39 11.41 -9.31 24.25
N THR A 40 11.75 -8.06 24.58
CA THR A 40 13.06 -7.46 24.25
C THR A 40 14.19 -8.17 24.99
N VAL A 41 14.04 -8.40 26.29
CA VAL A 41 15.02 -9.17 27.10
C VAL A 41 15.11 -10.61 26.58
N ASN A 42 13.98 -11.24 26.26
CA ASN A 42 13.93 -12.59 25.68
C ASN A 42 14.65 -12.67 24.32
N ASN A 43 14.50 -11.65 23.47
CA ASN A 43 15.17 -11.59 22.17
C ASN A 43 16.69 -11.40 22.32
N TRP A 44 17.16 -10.71 23.36
CA TRP A 44 18.59 -10.61 23.69
C TRP A 44 19.14 -11.95 24.21
N GLU A 45 18.45 -12.60 25.15
CA GLU A 45 18.85 -13.91 25.70
C GLU A 45 18.70 -15.06 24.70
N LYS A 46 17.88 -14.92 23.64
CA LYS A 46 17.80 -15.89 22.52
C LYS A 46 18.74 -15.58 21.35
N GLY A 47 19.49 -14.47 21.42
CA GLY A 47 20.41 -14.03 20.37
C GLY A 47 19.72 -13.57 19.08
N ILE A 48 18.42 -13.24 19.14
CA ILE A 48 17.62 -12.71 18.02
C ILE A 48 17.97 -11.23 17.78
N ALA A 49 18.28 -10.49 18.84
CA ALA A 49 18.69 -9.08 18.82
C ALA A 49 19.82 -8.82 19.81
N SER A 50 20.49 -7.66 19.72
CA SER A 50 21.52 -7.22 20.67
C SER A 50 21.12 -5.91 21.34
N PRO A 51 21.44 -5.69 22.63
CA PRO A 51 21.20 -4.42 23.32
C PRO A 51 22.06 -3.29 22.73
N ARG A 52 21.55 -2.05 22.76
CA ARG A 52 22.32 -0.84 22.41
C ARG A 52 23.16 -0.38 23.61
N ALA A 53 24.12 0.53 23.37
CA ALA A 53 25.01 1.11 24.39
C ALA A 53 24.29 1.50 25.69
N PHE A 54 23.20 2.26 25.55
CA PHE A 54 22.39 2.73 26.68
C PHE A 54 21.80 1.59 27.52
N ASN A 55 21.16 0.61 26.87
CA ASN A 55 20.59 -0.55 27.55
C ASN A 55 21.67 -1.43 28.17
N LEU A 56 22.84 -1.51 27.54
CA LEU A 56 23.95 -2.30 28.04
C LEU A 56 24.59 -1.67 29.29
N ARG A 57 24.71 -0.34 29.36
CA ARG A 57 25.11 0.37 30.58
C ARG A 57 24.17 0.07 31.74
N LYS A 58 22.85 0.09 31.48
CA LYS A 58 21.84 -0.26 32.50
C LYS A 58 21.90 -1.73 32.92
N ILE A 59 22.13 -2.67 31.99
CA ILE A 59 22.32 -4.09 32.30
C ILE A 59 23.55 -4.28 33.20
N ILE A 60 24.69 -3.67 32.84
CA ILE A 60 25.92 -3.74 33.61
C ILE A 60 25.71 -3.14 35.00
N THR A 61 24.99 -2.02 35.10
CA THR A 61 24.65 -1.39 36.38
C THR A 61 23.79 -2.30 37.25
N LEU A 62 22.74 -2.90 36.67
CA LEU A 62 21.87 -3.84 37.38
C LEU A 62 22.66 -5.05 37.89
N TYR A 63 23.42 -5.68 37.00
CA TYR A 63 24.18 -6.89 37.32
C TYR A 63 25.30 -6.63 38.33
N LEU A 64 25.94 -5.45 38.27
CA LEU A 64 26.89 -5.03 39.30
C LEU A 64 26.19 -4.81 40.65
N SER A 65 25.07 -4.07 40.68
CA SER A 65 24.31 -3.83 41.91
C SER A 65 23.79 -5.10 42.58
N ARG A 66 23.57 -6.15 41.78
CA ARG A 66 23.06 -7.46 42.21
C ARG A 66 24.16 -8.52 42.41
N GLY A 67 25.44 -8.14 42.35
CA GLY A 67 26.56 -9.05 42.60
C GLY A 67 26.76 -10.15 41.55
N ALA A 68 26.25 -9.97 40.33
CA ALA A 68 26.34 -10.99 39.27
C ALA A 68 27.77 -11.20 38.71
N PHE A 69 28.63 -10.19 38.85
CA PHE A 69 30.01 -10.24 38.38
C PHE A 69 30.93 -10.85 39.45
N THR A 70 31.95 -11.59 39.01
CA THR A 70 32.94 -12.19 39.92
C THR A 70 33.74 -11.10 40.66
N ILE A 71 33.79 -11.18 41.99
CA ILE A 71 34.54 -10.25 42.83
C ILE A 71 36.03 -10.22 42.40
N GLY A 72 36.55 -9.02 42.13
CA GLY A 72 37.91 -8.80 41.64
C GLY A 72 38.10 -8.95 40.12
N LYS A 73 37.06 -9.34 39.36
CA LYS A 73 37.05 -9.41 37.89
C LYS A 73 35.91 -8.62 37.25
N GLU A 74 35.23 -7.76 38.01
CA GLU A 74 34.04 -7.02 37.57
C GLU A 74 34.33 -6.16 36.33
N ARG A 75 35.48 -5.47 36.32
CA ARG A 75 35.93 -4.66 35.18
C ARG A 75 36.17 -5.51 33.94
N GLN A 76 36.79 -6.68 34.10
CA GLN A 76 37.08 -7.58 32.98
C GLN A 76 35.78 -8.16 32.40
N GLU A 77 34.86 -8.61 33.24
CA GLU A 77 33.59 -9.21 32.80
C GLU A 77 32.66 -8.17 32.15
N ALA A 78 32.58 -6.95 32.67
CA ALA A 78 31.80 -5.86 32.09
C ALA A 78 32.34 -5.42 30.72
N ARG A 79 33.67 -5.28 30.60
CA ARG A 79 34.32 -4.96 29.32
C ARG A 79 34.12 -6.06 28.29
N GLN A 80 34.27 -7.32 28.69
CA GLN A 80 34.06 -8.45 27.79
C GLN A 80 32.58 -8.56 27.37
N LEU A 81 31.62 -8.26 28.25
CA LEU A 81 30.20 -8.16 27.88
C LEU A 81 29.94 -7.03 26.86
N TRP A 82 30.62 -5.89 27.01
CA TRP A 82 30.56 -4.79 26.05
C TRP A 82 31.12 -5.17 24.68
N GLU A 83 32.30 -5.77 24.64
CA GLU A 83 32.96 -6.21 23.39
C GLU A 83 32.13 -7.29 22.66
N GLU A 84 31.55 -8.25 23.39
CA GLU A 84 30.68 -9.28 22.81
C GLU A 84 29.38 -8.70 22.23
N SER A 85 28.92 -7.54 22.71
CA SER A 85 27.73 -6.86 22.21
C SER A 85 27.94 -6.12 20.88
N ARG A 86 29.20 -5.83 20.52
CA ARG A 86 29.60 -5.06 19.32
C ARG A 86 28.85 -3.73 19.13
N VAL A 87 28.56 -3.06 20.23
CA VAL A 87 28.10 -1.67 20.21
C VAL A 87 29.19 -0.80 19.56
N ALA A 88 28.78 0.13 18.67
CA ALA A 88 29.72 0.96 17.91
C ALA A 88 30.47 2.02 18.75
N ALA A 89 30.06 2.22 19.99
CA ALA A 89 30.71 3.11 20.96
C ALA A 89 31.71 2.32 21.82
N ASP A 90 32.84 2.95 22.12
CA ASP A 90 33.87 2.37 23.01
C ASP A 90 33.35 2.23 24.46
N PHE A 91 33.94 1.30 25.20
CA PHE A 91 33.63 1.11 26.62
C PHE A 91 34.19 2.29 27.43
N ASP A 92 33.31 2.99 28.13
CA ASP A 92 33.64 4.15 28.94
C ASP A 92 34.24 3.72 30.29
N GLU A 93 35.57 3.71 30.35
CA GLU A 93 36.34 3.24 31.52
C GLU A 93 36.18 4.17 32.74
N GLU A 94 35.94 5.47 32.52
CA GLU A 94 35.78 6.45 33.59
C GLU A 94 34.40 6.33 34.24
N TRP A 95 33.35 6.11 33.43
CA TRP A 95 32.02 5.76 33.91
C TRP A 95 32.03 4.49 34.75
N PHE A 96 32.63 3.40 34.26
CA PHE A 96 32.62 2.14 34.98
C PHE A 96 33.44 2.19 36.28
N SER A 97 34.54 2.96 36.29
CA SER A 97 35.34 3.15 37.51
C SER A 97 34.54 3.89 38.60
N ARG A 98 33.84 4.98 38.24
CA ARG A 98 32.93 5.68 39.17
C ARG A 98 31.82 4.75 39.69
N LEU A 99 31.25 3.94 38.81
CA LEU A 99 30.21 2.98 39.16
C LEU A 99 30.71 1.89 40.12
N LEU A 100 31.91 1.36 39.90
CA LEU A 100 32.50 0.34 40.78
C LEU A 100 32.86 0.92 42.15
N ASP A 101 33.32 2.16 42.21
CA ASP A 101 33.60 2.85 43.47
C ASP A 101 32.31 3.12 44.27
N GLN A 102 31.23 3.54 43.60
CA GLN A 102 29.90 3.66 44.21
C GLN A 102 29.39 2.31 44.76
N HIS A 103 29.66 1.21 44.04
CA HIS A 103 29.27 -0.13 44.48
C HIS A 103 30.04 -0.56 45.74
N ARG A 104 31.36 -0.34 45.75
CA ARG A 104 32.23 -0.66 46.90
C ARG A 104 31.92 0.18 48.13
N GLN A 105 31.47 1.42 47.94
CA GLN A 105 31.06 2.32 49.01
C GLN A 105 29.61 2.08 49.49
N GLY A 106 28.86 1.16 48.86
CA GLY A 106 27.47 0.87 49.22
C GLY A 106 26.48 2.00 48.90
N THR A 107 26.90 3.00 48.11
CA THR A 107 26.10 4.19 47.76
C THR A 107 25.36 4.06 46.43
N LEU A 108 25.45 2.89 45.79
CA LEU A 108 24.83 2.62 44.49
C LEU A 108 23.33 2.36 44.68
N GLU A 109 22.54 3.43 44.75
CA GLU A 109 21.08 3.37 44.82
C GLU A 109 20.49 2.96 43.46
N VAL A 110 19.71 1.88 43.46
CA VAL A 110 18.95 1.38 42.31
C VAL A 110 17.66 2.22 42.19
N ASN A 111 17.78 3.53 41.94
CA ASN A 111 16.63 4.44 41.82
C ASN A 111 16.16 4.59 40.37
N ASN A 112 14.83 4.55 40.17
CA ASN A 112 14.10 4.68 38.90
C ASN A 112 14.11 6.10 38.29
N SER A 113 15.15 6.91 38.54
CA SER A 113 15.25 8.29 38.06
C SER A 113 16.57 8.50 37.33
N THR A 114 16.48 9.08 36.14
CA THR A 114 17.57 9.52 35.27
C THR A 114 18.65 10.29 36.04
N PRO A 115 19.95 10.10 35.73
CA PRO A 115 21.00 10.87 36.38
C PRO A 115 20.92 12.33 35.94
N LYS A 116 20.84 13.24 36.93
CA LYS A 116 21.05 14.69 36.77
C LYS A 116 22.49 14.94 36.32
N GLU A 117 22.66 15.62 35.20
CA GLU A 117 23.93 16.23 34.80
C GLU A 117 24.25 17.41 35.73
N ALA A 118 25.50 17.45 36.19
CA ALA A 118 26.09 18.58 36.90
C ALA A 118 27.36 19.05 36.16
N ASP A 119 27.34 20.33 35.82
CA ASP A 119 28.41 21.30 35.58
C ASP A 119 29.54 21.02 34.56
N SER A 120 29.45 21.77 33.44
CA SER A 120 30.57 22.60 32.97
C SER A 120 30.06 23.85 32.22
N SER A 121 30.37 25.03 32.78
CA SER A 121 30.15 26.41 32.27
C SER A 121 31.30 26.86 31.34
N PRO A 122 31.31 28.07 30.73
CA PRO A 122 30.34 28.71 29.84
C PRO A 122 30.97 29.07 28.47
N ALA A 123 30.21 29.03 27.37
CA ALA A 123 30.59 29.71 26.14
C ALA A 123 29.36 30.32 25.44
N THR A 124 29.27 31.65 25.56
CA THR A 124 28.55 32.60 24.69
C THR A 124 27.07 32.33 24.40
N ALA A 125 26.24 33.09 25.13
CA ALA A 125 24.80 33.25 24.93
C ALA A 125 24.44 33.66 23.49
N ILE A 126 23.46 32.96 22.92
CA ILE A 126 22.57 33.50 21.89
C ILE A 126 21.16 33.28 22.42
N GLU A 127 20.47 34.37 22.71
CA GLU A 127 19.08 34.45 23.14
C GLU A 127 18.17 33.74 22.12
N VAL A 128 17.49 32.69 22.55
CA VAL A 128 16.29 32.16 21.92
C VAL A 128 15.16 32.40 22.91
N ILE A 129 14.23 33.29 22.56
CA ILE A 129 13.03 33.58 23.36
C ILE A 129 12.21 32.29 23.49
N PRO A 130 12.10 31.66 24.67
CA PRO A 130 11.15 30.59 24.87
C PRO A 130 9.76 31.21 25.04
N ILE A 131 8.76 30.60 24.42
CA ILE A 131 7.36 30.87 24.73
C ILE A 131 7.12 30.38 26.16
N GLN A 132 7.25 31.28 27.13
CA GLN A 132 6.85 31.01 28.50
C GLN A 132 5.32 30.93 28.57
N VAL A 133 4.81 29.78 29.02
CA VAL A 133 3.46 29.65 29.54
C VAL A 133 3.63 29.12 30.96
N GLU A 134 3.22 29.93 31.94
CA GLU A 134 3.21 29.58 33.36
C GLU A 134 2.46 28.26 33.57
N ALA A 135 3.14 27.28 34.18
CA ALA A 135 2.51 26.06 34.66
C ALA A 135 1.67 26.42 35.89
N THR A 136 0.35 26.30 35.76
CA THR A 136 -0.55 26.25 36.92
C THR A 136 -0.59 24.81 37.43
N GLU A 137 -0.33 24.65 38.72
CA GLU A 137 -0.38 23.38 39.44
C GLU A 137 -1.81 22.80 39.39
N SER A 138 -2.00 21.70 38.65
CA SER A 138 -3.08 20.77 38.92
C SER A 138 -2.64 19.35 38.54
N ASP A 139 -2.31 18.58 39.56
CA ASP A 139 -2.10 17.13 39.52
C ASP A 139 -3.35 16.41 39.01
N THR A 140 -3.34 15.90 37.78
CA THR A 140 -4.10 14.71 37.33
C THR A 140 -3.71 14.29 35.90
N LEU A 141 -2.43 13.99 35.64
CA LEU A 141 -1.99 13.38 34.37
C LEU A 141 -1.25 12.07 34.63
N ASN A 142 -1.63 11.02 33.91
CA ASN A 142 -1.03 9.69 33.99
C ASN A 142 0.46 9.78 33.61
N PRO A 143 1.42 9.32 34.45
CA PRO A 143 2.87 9.50 34.25
C PRO A 143 3.43 9.06 32.88
N PRO A 144 2.89 8.05 32.16
CA PRO A 144 3.41 7.67 30.84
C PRO A 144 3.17 8.73 29.75
N LEU A 145 2.03 9.44 29.80
CA LEU A 145 1.69 10.47 28.82
C LEU A 145 2.51 11.75 29.07
N LEU A 146 2.75 12.07 30.35
CA LEU A 146 3.60 13.20 30.75
C LEU A 146 5.06 12.99 30.29
N ALA A 147 5.60 11.78 30.43
CA ALA A 147 6.94 11.43 29.95
C ALA A 147 7.07 11.54 28.42
N ALA A 148 6.05 11.08 27.66
CA ALA A 148 6.03 11.22 26.20
C ALA A 148 5.87 12.67 25.72
N LEU A 149 5.21 13.53 26.50
CA LEU A 149 5.02 14.95 26.21
C LEU A 149 6.22 15.81 26.63
N GLN A 150 6.95 15.44 27.68
CA GLN A 150 8.15 16.13 28.18
C GLN A 150 9.37 15.89 27.29
N ASP A 151 9.57 14.67 26.79
CA ASP A 151 10.70 14.36 25.89
C ASP A 151 10.47 14.78 24.43
N GLY A 152 9.22 15.09 24.03
CA GLY A 152 8.84 15.22 22.62
C GLY A 152 8.80 16.63 22.03
N MET A 153 9.01 17.69 22.83
CA MET A 153 8.94 19.08 22.36
C MET A 153 10.13 19.97 22.72
N VAL A 154 11.15 19.44 23.39
CA VAL A 154 12.44 20.13 23.56
C VAL A 154 13.41 19.56 22.51
N ILE A 155 13.68 20.33 21.45
CA ILE A 155 14.67 19.98 20.44
C ILE A 155 16.03 20.48 20.91
N GLU A 156 16.74 19.67 21.70
CA GLU A 156 18.18 19.85 21.90
C GLU A 156 18.92 19.39 20.64
N ALA A 157 19.70 20.29 20.06
CA ALA A 157 20.48 20.02 18.87
C ALA A 157 21.90 19.60 19.24
N GLU A 158 22.10 18.35 19.64
CA GLU A 158 23.44 17.80 19.83
C GLU A 158 23.85 16.79 18.74
N GLY A 159 25.09 16.96 18.29
CA GLY A 159 25.98 15.84 17.96
C GLY A 159 25.93 15.28 16.54
N GLN A 160 27.01 15.49 15.79
CA GLN A 160 27.33 14.77 14.56
C GLN A 160 27.36 13.24 14.80
N GLY A 161 26.48 12.49 14.14
CA GLY A 161 26.52 11.03 14.12
C GLY A 161 25.64 10.46 13.01
N GLU A 162 26.21 9.65 12.14
CA GLU A 162 25.53 8.99 11.02
C GLU A 162 24.27 8.23 11.49
N LEU A 163 23.07 8.70 11.12
CA LEU A 163 21.84 7.98 11.43
C LEU A 163 21.63 6.82 10.45
N HIS A 164 21.99 5.62 10.92
CA HIS A 164 21.30 4.40 10.51
C HIS A 164 19.84 4.47 10.97
N SER A 165 18.90 4.30 10.05
CA SER A 165 17.46 4.17 10.33
C SER A 165 17.20 2.91 11.17
N VAL A 166 17.18 3.03 12.50
CA VAL A 166 16.79 1.92 13.36
C VAL A 166 15.34 2.10 13.78
N GLY A 167 14.47 1.32 13.12
CA GLY A 167 13.05 1.25 13.41
C GLY A 167 12.78 0.85 14.85
N ASN A 168 12.18 1.78 15.61
CA ASN A 168 11.57 1.51 16.90
C ASN A 168 10.03 1.61 16.80
N GLN A 169 9.46 1.29 15.63
CA GLN A 169 8.01 1.19 15.44
C GLN A 169 7.42 -0.14 15.97
N GLY A 170 8.26 -1.10 16.36
CA GLY A 170 7.83 -2.43 16.78
C GLY A 170 7.43 -2.54 18.25
N SER A 171 8.13 -1.85 19.16
CA SER A 171 7.94 -1.98 20.61
C SER A 171 6.65 -1.34 21.10
N VAL A 172 6.28 -0.19 20.54
CA VAL A 172 4.99 0.45 20.79
C VAL A 172 3.89 -0.46 20.23
N ARG A 173 3.98 -0.88 18.96
CA ARG A 173 2.99 -1.74 18.26
C ARG A 173 2.63 -3.06 18.93
N GLU A 174 3.60 -3.77 19.50
CA GLU A 174 3.37 -5.12 20.06
C GLU A 174 2.67 -5.08 21.43
N ILE A 175 2.77 -3.95 22.15
CA ILE A 175 2.04 -3.72 23.41
C ILE A 175 0.53 -3.53 23.14
N PHE A 176 0.12 -3.03 21.96
CA PHE A 176 -1.28 -2.68 21.66
C PHE A 176 -2.20 -3.82 21.23
N MET A 177 -1.68 -5.00 20.86
CA MET A 177 -2.52 -6.08 20.28
C MET A 177 -3.17 -7.02 21.31
N SER A 178 -2.93 -6.84 22.62
CA SER A 178 -3.39 -7.78 23.65
C SER A 178 -4.73 -7.42 24.32
N VAL A 179 -5.31 -6.23 24.10
CA VAL A 179 -6.55 -5.82 24.78
C VAL A 179 -7.71 -5.61 23.80
N GLN A 180 -8.79 -6.37 24.00
CA GLN A 180 -9.99 -6.33 23.18
C GLN A 180 -10.72 -4.96 23.29
N PRO A 181 -11.12 -4.33 22.16
CA PRO A 181 -11.65 -2.95 22.14
C PRO A 181 -13.02 -2.77 22.80
N HIS A 182 -13.75 -3.85 23.08
CA HIS A 182 -15.10 -3.82 23.66
C HIS A 182 -15.11 -3.82 25.20
N LEU A 183 -13.95 -3.88 25.85
CA LEU A 183 -13.80 -3.90 27.32
C LEU A 183 -13.10 -2.65 27.89
N ALA A 184 -12.67 -1.71 27.04
CA ALA A 184 -12.00 -0.48 27.48
C ALA A 184 -13.02 0.60 27.88
N THR A 185 -12.75 1.33 28.97
CA THR A 185 -13.54 2.50 29.41
C THR A 185 -13.46 3.63 28.38
N SER A 186 -14.41 4.58 28.42
CA SER A 186 -14.41 5.76 27.51
C SER A 186 -13.07 6.52 27.56
N ASP A 187 -12.43 6.55 28.73
CA ASP A 187 -11.21 7.31 28.97
C ASP A 187 -10.00 6.58 28.40
N GLU A 188 -9.91 5.26 28.57
CA GLU A 188 -8.89 4.43 27.91
C GLU A 188 -9.00 4.50 26.37
N GLN A 189 -10.23 4.53 25.84
CA GLN A 189 -10.44 4.67 24.39
C GLN A 189 -9.93 6.04 23.90
N ARG A 190 -10.20 7.11 24.66
CA ARG A 190 -9.73 8.46 24.35
C ARG A 190 -8.21 8.57 24.39
N GLU A 191 -7.58 8.02 25.43
CA GLU A 191 -6.12 8.01 25.59
C GLU A 191 -5.43 7.25 24.44
N ARG A 192 -5.96 6.08 24.06
CA ARG A 192 -5.46 5.31 22.90
C ARG A 192 -5.55 6.10 21.60
N ILE A 193 -6.67 6.80 21.39
CA ILE A 193 -6.85 7.64 20.21
C ILE A 193 -5.87 8.81 20.22
N LEU A 194 -5.67 9.47 21.35
CA LEU A 194 -4.68 10.55 21.49
C LEU A 194 -3.27 10.06 21.13
N LEU A 195 -2.85 8.89 21.63
CA LEU A 195 -1.54 8.32 21.31
C LEU A 195 -1.38 8.03 19.81
N ILE A 196 -2.42 7.47 19.17
CA ILE A 196 -2.39 7.20 17.72
C ILE A 196 -2.29 8.52 16.94
N THR A 197 -3.11 9.51 17.29
CA THR A 197 -3.10 10.82 16.66
C THR A 197 -1.75 11.52 16.85
N TYR A 198 -1.17 11.46 18.05
CA TYR A 198 0.17 11.98 18.34
C TYR A 198 1.22 11.35 17.44
N SER A 199 1.25 10.01 17.35
CA SER A 199 2.25 9.31 16.55
C SER A 199 2.21 9.70 15.07
N ASN A 200 1.00 9.91 14.53
CA ASN A 200 0.82 10.35 13.14
C ASN A 200 1.22 11.81 12.95
N LEU A 201 0.77 12.72 13.83
CA LEU A 201 1.12 14.14 13.77
C LEU A 201 2.63 14.35 13.94
N HIS A 202 3.25 13.70 14.91
CA HIS A 202 4.69 13.76 15.14
C HIS A 202 5.44 13.30 13.88
N THR A 203 5.06 12.17 13.27
CA THR A 203 5.68 11.69 12.03
C THR A 203 5.58 12.74 10.91
N LEU A 204 4.40 13.34 10.72
CA LEU A 204 4.18 14.34 9.68
C LEU A 204 5.02 15.62 9.90
N VAL A 205 5.09 16.09 11.15
CA VAL A 205 5.83 17.29 11.55
C VAL A 205 7.34 17.06 11.46
N THR A 206 7.84 15.94 11.98
CA THR A 206 9.27 15.60 11.90
C THR A 206 9.73 15.50 10.44
N GLU A 207 8.94 14.85 9.58
CA GLU A 207 9.27 14.75 8.15
C GLU A 207 9.28 16.11 7.44
N MET A 208 8.41 17.07 7.84
CA MET A 208 8.46 18.43 7.29
C MET A 208 9.69 19.21 7.78
N LEU A 209 9.93 19.22 9.09
CA LEU A 209 11.02 20.00 9.71
C LEU A 209 12.41 19.48 9.34
N GLN A 210 12.55 18.20 8.97
CA GLN A 210 13.81 17.65 8.47
C GLN A 210 14.37 18.37 7.23
N HIS A 211 13.54 19.11 6.49
CA HIS A 211 13.89 19.67 5.19
C HIS A 211 13.61 21.18 5.06
N SER A 212 13.15 21.85 6.10
CA SER A 212 12.85 23.29 6.08
C SER A 212 13.03 23.93 7.47
N ALA A 213 13.57 25.14 7.53
CA ALA A 213 13.51 25.94 8.75
C ALA A 213 12.11 26.53 8.96
N TYR A 214 11.80 26.93 10.20
CA TYR A 214 10.49 27.49 10.54
C TYR A 214 10.39 28.95 10.07
N VAL A 215 9.29 29.30 9.43
CA VAL A 215 8.92 30.72 9.18
C VAL A 215 7.53 30.94 9.71
N ARG A 216 7.36 31.95 10.55
CA ARG A 216 6.05 32.37 11.03
C ARG A 216 5.34 33.10 9.88
N LEU A 217 4.19 32.58 9.46
CA LEU A 217 3.43 33.11 8.32
C LEU A 217 2.38 34.11 8.78
N GLU A 218 2.20 35.17 8.01
CA GLU A 218 1.13 36.15 8.23
C GLU A 218 -0.14 35.74 7.50
N MET A 219 -1.29 36.07 8.07
CA MET A 219 -2.62 35.69 7.58
C MET A 219 -3.56 36.89 7.64
N ARG A 220 -4.23 37.22 6.54
CA ARG A 220 -5.19 38.32 6.46
C ARG A 220 -6.61 37.80 6.47
N GLU A 221 -7.50 38.43 7.24
CA GLU A 221 -8.94 38.11 7.20
C GLU A 221 -9.58 38.41 5.84
N MET A 222 -10.38 37.46 5.36
CA MET A 222 -11.18 37.52 4.13
C MET A 222 -12.64 37.11 4.39
N PRO A 223 -13.42 37.89 5.15
CA PRO A 223 -14.78 37.53 5.53
C PRO A 223 -15.72 37.30 4.34
N GLU A 224 -15.43 37.89 3.18
CA GLU A 224 -16.18 37.74 1.93
C GLU A 224 -16.05 36.34 1.29
N ALA A 225 -15.07 35.54 1.70
CA ALA A 225 -14.83 34.22 1.13
C ALA A 225 -15.74 33.12 1.73
N VAL A 226 -16.53 33.42 2.75
CA VAL A 226 -17.42 32.45 3.40
C VAL A 226 -18.80 33.05 3.62
N VAL A 227 -19.81 32.18 3.76
CA VAL A 227 -21.14 32.61 4.22
C VAL A 227 -21.17 32.43 5.73
N SER A 228 -21.10 33.54 6.47
CA SER A 228 -21.15 33.52 7.93
C SER A 228 -22.57 33.80 8.44
N PRO A 229 -23.09 33.03 9.42
CA PRO A 229 -24.40 33.27 10.04
C PRO A 229 -24.54 34.64 10.72
N SER A 230 -23.44 35.29 11.09
CA SER A 230 -23.42 36.55 11.83
C SER A 230 -23.29 37.82 10.96
N GLN A 231 -23.18 37.68 9.62
CA GLN A 231 -23.08 38.82 8.70
C GLN A 231 -24.41 39.55 8.47
N THR A 232 -25.51 39.10 9.06
CA THR A 232 -26.83 39.69 8.85
C THR A 232 -27.06 41.03 9.57
N PHE A 233 -26.13 41.50 10.43
CA PHE A 233 -26.41 42.64 11.33
C PHE A 233 -25.26 43.66 11.57
N SER A 234 -24.28 43.81 10.67
CA SER A 234 -23.27 44.87 10.82
C SER A 234 -22.98 45.59 9.51
N ASN A 235 -23.26 46.90 9.46
CA ASN A 235 -23.03 47.79 8.31
C ASN A 235 -21.61 48.40 8.29
N ASP A 236 -20.73 48.02 9.21
CA ASP A 236 -19.34 48.49 9.20
C ASP A 236 -18.51 47.74 8.15
N GLU A 237 -17.68 48.47 7.39
CA GLU A 237 -16.66 47.88 6.53
C GLU A 237 -15.79 46.92 7.37
N PRO A 238 -15.63 45.65 6.96
CA PRO A 238 -14.85 44.70 7.72
C PRO A 238 -13.38 45.15 7.75
N VAL A 239 -12.91 45.61 8.91
CA VAL A 239 -11.49 45.91 9.14
C VAL A 239 -10.68 44.64 8.86
N ARG A 240 -9.91 44.65 7.78
CA ARG A 240 -9.05 43.52 7.38
C ARG A 240 -7.84 43.44 8.33
N ARG A 241 -7.87 42.51 9.27
CA ARG A 241 -6.79 42.31 10.25
C ARG A 241 -5.76 41.30 9.74
N ILE A 242 -4.51 41.50 10.15
CA ILE A 242 -3.39 40.57 9.92
C ILE A 242 -3.08 39.85 11.23
N PHE A 243 -2.88 38.54 11.15
CA PHE A 243 -2.54 37.66 12.26
C PHE A 243 -1.24 36.92 11.95
N SER A 244 -0.41 36.73 12.97
CA SER A 244 0.81 35.92 12.91
C SER A 244 0.71 34.61 13.71
N ASP A 245 -0.43 34.40 14.39
CA ASP A 245 -0.73 33.21 15.18
C ASP A 245 -2.08 32.63 14.76
N ILE A 246 -2.06 31.39 14.25
CA ILE A 246 -3.25 30.69 13.77
C ILE A 246 -4.21 30.33 14.91
N MET A 247 -3.73 30.20 16.15
CA MET A 247 -4.59 29.91 17.30
C MET A 247 -5.53 31.07 17.62
N ARG A 248 -5.08 32.31 17.46
CA ARG A 248 -5.94 33.49 17.64
C ARG A 248 -7.08 33.52 16.64
N ILE A 249 -6.83 33.10 15.39
CA ILE A 249 -7.86 32.97 14.35
C ILE A 249 -8.84 31.86 14.74
N TYR A 250 -8.32 30.70 15.14
CA TYR A 250 -9.13 29.57 15.59
C TYR A 250 -10.08 29.97 16.72
N ASP A 251 -9.57 30.63 17.77
CA ASP A 251 -10.36 31.04 18.93
C ASP A 251 -11.41 32.11 18.53
N ARG A 252 -11.02 33.10 17.70
CA ARG A 252 -11.93 34.16 17.23
C ARG A 252 -13.07 33.63 16.35
N THR A 253 -12.77 32.64 15.52
CA THR A 253 -13.76 32.02 14.62
C THR A 253 -14.53 30.87 15.28
N ALA A 254 -14.37 30.69 16.59
CA ALA A 254 -14.94 29.57 17.36
C ALA A 254 -14.66 28.20 16.71
N GLY A 255 -13.44 28.05 16.19
CA GLY A 255 -12.91 26.84 15.60
C GLY A 255 -13.44 26.49 14.20
N ALA A 256 -14.14 27.40 13.51
CA ALA A 256 -14.73 27.13 12.20
C ALA A 256 -14.29 28.16 11.14
N PHE A 257 -13.21 27.86 10.40
CA PHE A 257 -12.68 28.80 9.40
C PHE A 257 -12.08 28.14 8.15
N LEU A 258 -11.99 28.95 7.08
CA LEU A 258 -11.36 28.59 5.81
C LEU A 258 -9.97 29.21 5.72
N LEU A 259 -8.96 28.40 5.43
CA LEU A 259 -7.58 28.82 5.18
C LEU A 259 -7.28 28.81 3.67
N LEU A 260 -7.13 30.00 3.11
CA LEU A 260 -6.77 30.27 1.72
C LEU A 260 -5.30 30.63 1.57
N GLY A 261 -4.79 30.55 0.36
CA GLY A 261 -3.42 30.97 0.03
C GLY A 261 -2.97 30.46 -1.33
N THR A 262 -1.91 31.07 -1.85
CA THR A 262 -1.27 30.67 -3.12
C THR A 262 -0.61 29.29 -3.03
N PRO A 263 -0.33 28.61 -4.15
CA PRO A 263 0.42 27.35 -4.14
C PRO A 263 1.79 27.51 -3.46
N GLY A 264 2.14 26.62 -2.52
CA GLY A 264 3.41 26.71 -1.79
C GLY A 264 3.46 27.74 -0.67
N SER A 265 2.35 28.42 -0.36
CA SER A 265 2.27 29.44 0.70
C SER A 265 2.44 28.90 2.13
N GLY A 266 2.45 27.58 2.33
CA GLY A 266 2.58 26.96 3.67
C GLY A 266 1.25 26.64 4.37
N LYS A 267 0.12 26.50 3.65
CA LYS A 267 -1.18 26.12 4.25
C LYS A 267 -1.12 24.82 5.06
N THR A 268 -0.56 23.75 4.49
CA THR A 268 -0.41 22.47 5.21
C THR A 268 0.50 22.60 6.42
N PHE A 269 1.52 23.47 6.34
CA PHE A 269 2.39 23.76 7.48
C PHE A 269 1.60 24.41 8.63
N LEU A 270 0.84 25.47 8.34
CA LEU A 270 -0.03 26.14 9.32
C LEU A 270 -1.08 25.18 9.90
N LEU A 271 -1.63 24.29 9.07
CA LEU A 271 -2.61 23.30 9.52
C LEU A 271 -1.98 22.28 10.49
N LEU A 272 -0.73 21.87 10.26
CA LEU A 272 0.00 20.99 11.18
C LEU A 272 0.41 21.70 12.47
N GLU A 273 0.81 22.96 12.40
CA GLU A 273 1.07 23.81 13.57
C GLU A 273 -0.19 23.96 14.45
N LEU A 274 -1.32 24.23 13.80
CA LEU A 274 -2.63 24.26 14.45
C LEU A 274 -2.98 22.89 15.04
N ALA A 275 -2.78 21.80 14.30
CA ALA A 275 -3.06 20.45 14.78
C ALA A 275 -2.25 20.08 16.03
N GLY A 276 -0.95 20.40 16.05
CA GLY A 276 -0.09 20.16 17.21
C GLY A 276 -0.54 20.94 18.45
N THR A 277 -0.91 22.21 18.26
CA THR A 277 -1.37 23.05 19.38
C THR A 277 -2.75 22.63 19.90
N LEU A 278 -3.68 22.29 19.00
CA LEU A 278 -4.99 21.75 19.36
C LEU A 278 -4.89 20.38 20.02
N PHE A 279 -3.93 19.56 19.59
CA PHE A 279 -3.67 18.26 20.20
C PHE A 279 -3.24 18.44 21.66
N LYS A 280 -2.33 19.38 21.93
CA LYS A 280 -1.91 19.72 23.30
C LYS A 280 -3.10 20.18 24.16
N ARG A 281 -4.00 21.01 23.62
CA ARG A 281 -5.24 21.41 24.31
C ARG A 281 -6.13 20.20 24.61
N ALA A 282 -6.31 19.29 23.65
CA ALA A 282 -7.10 18.08 23.82
C ALA A 282 -6.48 17.05 24.78
N SER A 283 -5.15 16.99 24.89
CA SER A 283 -4.49 16.11 25.87
C SER A 283 -4.60 16.63 27.31
N GLN A 284 -4.79 17.94 27.48
CA GLN A 284 -4.90 18.60 28.79
C GLN A 284 -6.35 18.72 29.29
N ASP A 285 -7.31 18.95 28.40
CA ASP A 285 -8.73 19.04 28.74
C ASP A 285 -9.57 18.09 27.88
N GLU A 286 -10.35 17.24 28.55
CA GLU A 286 -11.22 16.26 27.91
C GLU A 286 -12.38 16.87 27.11
N ARG A 287 -12.77 18.11 27.46
CA ARG A 287 -13.83 18.86 26.78
C ARG A 287 -13.43 19.29 25.38
N HIS A 288 -12.12 19.35 25.10
CA HIS A 288 -11.63 19.72 23.79
C HIS A 288 -11.63 18.52 22.82
N PRO A 289 -12.13 18.73 21.59
CA PRO A 289 -12.16 17.69 20.58
C PRO A 289 -10.74 17.38 20.07
N VAL A 290 -10.50 16.12 19.70
CA VAL A 290 -9.21 15.67 19.20
C VAL A 290 -9.05 16.05 17.72
N PRO A 291 -7.96 16.73 17.31
CA PRO A 291 -7.75 17.11 15.92
C PRO A 291 -7.36 15.93 15.05
N PHE A 292 -8.02 15.78 13.91
CA PHE A 292 -7.70 14.78 12.89
C PHE A 292 -7.50 15.44 11.53
N LEU A 293 -6.38 15.14 10.88
CA LEU A 293 -6.06 15.62 9.55
C LEU A 293 -6.66 14.69 8.49
N PHE A 294 -7.46 15.23 7.58
CA PHE A 294 -8.07 14.49 6.48
C PHE A 294 -7.70 15.11 5.14
N ASN A 295 -7.33 14.28 4.16
CA ASN A 295 -7.05 14.74 2.79
C ASN A 295 -8.31 14.58 1.92
N LEU A 296 -8.87 15.70 1.45
CA LEU A 296 -10.09 15.77 0.65
C LEU A 296 -9.99 15.11 -0.73
N SER A 297 -8.78 14.90 -1.27
CA SER A 297 -8.61 14.18 -2.54
C SER A 297 -9.16 12.74 -2.49
N SER A 298 -9.11 12.09 -1.32
CA SER A 298 -9.68 10.74 -1.11
C SER A 298 -11.21 10.73 -1.11
N TRP A 299 -11.86 11.86 -0.77
CA TRP A 299 -13.32 11.99 -0.78
C TRP A 299 -13.88 11.93 -2.20
N ALA A 300 -13.21 12.57 -3.16
CA ALA A 300 -13.63 12.65 -4.56
C ALA A 300 -13.82 11.27 -5.21
N VAL A 301 -13.08 10.25 -4.76
CA VAL A 301 -13.17 8.88 -5.27
C VAL A 301 -14.44 8.17 -4.78
N ARG A 302 -14.88 8.46 -3.55
CA ARG A 302 -15.98 7.74 -2.89
C ARG A 302 -17.30 8.50 -2.97
N GLN A 303 -17.26 9.83 -3.02
CA GLN A 303 -18.40 10.77 -3.01
C GLN A 303 -19.48 10.42 -1.97
N LEU A 304 -19.05 9.89 -0.82
CA LEU A 304 -19.94 9.54 0.28
C LEU A 304 -20.34 10.80 1.05
N PRO A 305 -21.44 10.79 1.81
CA PRO A 305 -21.69 11.82 2.82
C PRO A 305 -20.47 11.99 3.71
N LEU A 306 -20.08 13.26 4.00
CA LEU A 306 -18.79 13.57 4.63
C LEU A 306 -18.55 12.79 5.94
N GLU A 307 -19.59 12.61 6.76
CA GLU A 307 -19.56 11.78 7.97
C GLU A 307 -19.15 10.33 7.70
N GLN A 308 -19.76 9.67 6.72
CA GLN A 308 -19.45 8.28 6.38
C GLN A 308 -18.04 8.14 5.80
N TRP A 309 -17.59 9.14 5.03
CA TRP A 309 -16.22 9.20 4.55
C TRP A 309 -15.22 9.36 5.69
N MET A 310 -15.43 10.31 6.63
CA MET A 310 -14.55 10.51 7.78
C MET A 310 -14.46 9.25 8.67
N ILE A 311 -15.56 8.54 8.90
CA ILE A 311 -15.54 7.25 9.64
C ILE A 311 -14.67 6.22 8.89
N GLY A 312 -14.73 6.22 7.56
CA GLY A 312 -13.86 5.42 6.71
C GLY A 312 -12.39 5.79 6.89
N GLU A 313 -12.05 7.07 6.78
CA GLU A 313 -10.67 7.56 6.92
C GLU A 313 -10.10 7.36 8.33
N LEU A 314 -10.89 7.56 9.39
CA LEU A 314 -10.51 7.25 10.76
C LEU A 314 -10.13 5.78 10.92
N ASN A 315 -10.82 4.88 10.22
CA ASN A 315 -10.51 3.46 10.24
C ASN A 315 -9.32 3.09 9.36
N ASP A 316 -9.25 3.66 8.16
CA ASP A 316 -8.28 3.30 7.14
C ASP A 316 -6.89 3.89 7.45
N VAL A 317 -6.83 5.12 7.96
CA VAL A 317 -5.59 5.88 8.25
C VAL A 317 -5.22 5.83 9.73
N TYR A 318 -6.18 6.14 10.60
CA TYR A 318 -5.96 6.23 12.06
C TYR A 318 -6.25 4.91 12.79
N GLN A 319 -6.64 3.84 12.10
CA GLN A 319 -6.94 2.53 12.69
C GLN A 319 -8.01 2.57 13.81
N VAL A 320 -8.83 3.62 13.85
CA VAL A 320 -9.94 3.75 14.80
C VAL A 320 -11.09 2.84 14.33
N PRO A 321 -11.59 1.91 15.15
CA PRO A 321 -12.72 1.06 14.79
C PRO A 321 -13.94 1.89 14.36
N ARG A 322 -14.67 1.44 13.32
CA ARG A 322 -15.79 2.20 12.74
C ARG A 322 -16.90 2.53 13.75
N GLU A 323 -17.14 1.66 14.72
CA GLU A 323 -18.14 1.88 15.76
C GLU A 323 -17.74 3.05 16.68
N ILE A 324 -16.48 3.07 17.12
CA ILE A 324 -15.91 4.17 17.91
C ILE A 324 -15.85 5.45 17.08
N GLY A 325 -15.37 5.36 15.83
CA GLY A 325 -15.30 6.49 14.91
C GLY A 325 -16.68 7.11 14.66
N ARG A 326 -17.73 6.30 14.48
CA ARG A 326 -19.11 6.79 14.37
C ARG A 326 -19.54 7.51 15.65
N ALA A 327 -19.37 6.88 16.81
CA ALA A 327 -19.74 7.50 18.08
C ALA A 327 -19.04 8.85 18.29
N TRP A 328 -17.76 8.96 17.95
CA TRP A 328 -16.97 10.17 18.11
C TRP A 328 -17.33 11.28 17.12
N VAL A 329 -17.60 10.93 15.86
CA VAL A 329 -18.05 11.88 14.84
C VAL A 329 -19.42 12.44 15.23
N THR A 330 -20.37 11.57 15.61
CA THR A 330 -21.73 11.99 15.98
C THR A 330 -21.76 12.76 17.30
N ALA A 331 -20.90 12.41 18.27
CA ALA A 331 -20.82 13.12 19.56
C ALA A 331 -19.97 14.41 19.51
N GLY A 332 -19.40 14.74 18.35
CA GLY A 332 -18.57 15.94 18.20
C GLY A 332 -17.26 15.93 18.99
N LYS A 333 -16.72 14.74 19.26
CA LYS A 333 -15.42 14.57 19.95
C LYS A 333 -14.21 14.74 19.03
N ILE A 334 -14.44 14.90 17.73
CA ILE A 334 -13.40 15.13 16.72
C ILE A 334 -13.41 16.56 16.22
N LEU A 335 -12.22 17.03 15.84
CA LEU A 335 -12.04 18.29 15.13
C LEU A 335 -11.44 17.97 13.75
N PRO A 336 -12.25 18.01 12.68
CA PRO A 336 -11.76 17.74 11.34
C PRO A 336 -10.93 18.92 10.81
N LEU A 337 -9.69 18.62 10.44
CA LEU A 337 -8.79 19.49 9.70
C LEU A 337 -8.74 18.98 8.26
N LEU A 338 -9.49 19.61 7.36
CA LEU A 338 -9.65 19.16 5.98
C LEU A 338 -8.64 19.88 5.07
N ASP A 339 -7.62 19.14 4.62
CA ASP A 339 -6.60 19.65 3.70
C ASP A 339 -6.92 19.29 2.24
N GLY A 340 -6.49 20.15 1.32
CA GLY A 340 -6.46 19.85 -0.11
C GLY A 340 -7.80 19.92 -0.85
N LEU A 341 -8.69 20.87 -0.53
CA LEU A 341 -9.93 21.05 -1.33
C LEU A 341 -9.61 21.28 -2.82
N ASP A 342 -8.51 21.99 -3.13
CA ASP A 342 -7.99 22.20 -4.50
C ASP A 342 -7.42 20.96 -5.21
N GLU A 343 -7.35 19.82 -4.52
CA GLU A 343 -6.92 18.55 -5.09
C GLU A 343 -8.11 17.71 -5.59
N VAL A 344 -9.35 18.10 -5.27
CA VAL A 344 -10.56 17.48 -5.79
C VAL A 344 -10.72 17.80 -7.27
N ALA A 345 -11.12 16.80 -8.07
CA ALA A 345 -11.36 16.96 -9.50
C ALA A 345 -12.39 18.06 -9.77
N ALA A 346 -12.20 18.84 -10.84
CA ALA A 346 -13.03 20.02 -11.14
C ALA A 346 -14.53 19.69 -11.27
N ALA A 347 -14.86 18.50 -11.79
CA ALA A 347 -16.25 18.01 -11.90
C ALA A 347 -16.93 17.80 -10.54
N ASP A 348 -16.16 17.41 -9.52
CA ASP A 348 -16.67 17.02 -8.19
C ASP A 348 -16.47 18.12 -7.14
N TYR A 349 -15.74 19.18 -7.48
CA TYR A 349 -15.37 20.26 -6.56
C TYR A 349 -16.58 20.95 -5.93
N ALA A 350 -17.61 21.27 -6.73
CA ALA A 350 -18.85 21.87 -6.23
C ALA A 350 -19.64 20.90 -5.33
N SER A 351 -19.66 19.61 -5.69
CA SER A 351 -20.28 18.56 -4.88
C SER A 351 -19.59 18.42 -3.51
N CYS A 352 -18.25 18.55 -3.48
CA CYS A 352 -17.47 18.54 -2.24
C CYS A 352 -17.84 19.70 -1.31
N ILE A 353 -17.94 20.93 -1.83
CA ILE A 353 -18.40 22.09 -1.05
C ILE A 353 -19.83 21.84 -0.52
N GLY A 354 -20.72 21.28 -1.36
CA GLY A 354 -22.06 20.85 -0.95
C GLY A 354 -22.03 19.88 0.23
N ALA A 355 -21.22 18.81 0.14
CA ALA A 355 -21.11 17.80 1.19
C ALA A 355 -20.56 18.38 2.52
N ILE A 356 -19.62 19.33 2.45
CA ILE A 356 -19.10 20.04 3.63
C ILE A 356 -20.19 20.92 4.25
N ASN A 357 -20.93 21.67 3.45
CA ASN A 357 -22.04 22.49 3.93
C ASN A 357 -23.17 21.64 4.53
N ASP A 358 -23.51 20.50 3.92
CA ASP A 358 -24.50 19.56 4.43
C ASP A 358 -24.08 18.96 5.78
N PHE A 359 -22.81 18.59 5.91
CA PHE A 359 -22.26 18.13 7.18
C PHE A 359 -22.34 19.22 8.24
N ARG A 360 -21.95 20.45 7.89
CA ARG A 360 -22.04 21.62 8.77
C ARG A 360 -23.48 21.89 9.21
N HIS A 361 -24.44 21.79 8.31
CA HIS A 361 -25.85 22.02 8.62
C HIS A 361 -26.39 20.96 9.60
N LYS A 362 -25.99 19.69 9.46
CA LYS A 362 -26.42 18.59 10.33
C LYS A 362 -25.75 18.60 11.71
N GLN A 363 -24.47 18.94 11.75
CA GLN A 363 -23.62 18.83 12.95
C GLN A 363 -23.35 20.19 13.64
N GLY A 364 -23.85 21.29 13.05
CA GLY A 364 -23.94 22.63 13.63
C GLY A 364 -22.61 23.25 14.08
N LEU A 365 -22.34 23.12 15.40
CA LEU A 365 -21.32 23.85 16.15
C LEU A 365 -19.93 23.18 16.16
N LEU A 366 -19.81 21.98 15.59
CA LEU A 366 -18.53 21.25 15.54
C LEU A 366 -17.40 22.11 14.93
N PRO A 367 -16.24 22.29 15.58
CA PRO A 367 -15.09 22.95 14.98
C PRO A 367 -14.68 22.26 13.67
N LEU A 368 -14.32 23.05 12.65
CA LEU A 368 -13.99 22.56 11.31
C LEU A 368 -13.06 23.56 10.61
N VAL A 369 -11.89 23.09 10.18
CA VAL A 369 -10.96 23.90 9.39
C VAL A 369 -10.83 23.31 8.00
N VAL A 370 -10.90 24.14 6.96
CA VAL A 370 -10.78 23.72 5.57
C VAL A 370 -9.67 24.49 4.88
N CYS A 371 -8.82 23.83 4.10
CA CYS A 371 -7.74 24.46 3.32
C CYS A 371 -7.99 24.36 1.81
N SER A 372 -7.73 25.46 1.09
CA SER A 372 -7.80 25.48 -0.37
C SER A 372 -6.84 26.50 -0.99
N ARG A 373 -6.48 26.31 -2.26
CA ARG A 373 -5.92 27.40 -3.09
C ARG A 373 -6.95 28.52 -3.27
N THR A 374 -6.52 29.78 -3.12
CA THR A 374 -7.38 30.97 -3.26
C THR A 374 -8.09 30.99 -4.62
N ALA A 375 -7.34 30.88 -5.72
CA ALA A 375 -7.89 30.97 -7.08
C ALA A 375 -8.96 29.90 -7.37
N ASN A 376 -8.70 28.63 -7.01
CA ASN A 376 -9.62 27.52 -7.26
C ASN A 376 -10.94 27.68 -6.50
N TYR A 377 -10.87 28.15 -5.26
CA TYR A 377 -12.04 28.32 -4.41
C TYR A 377 -12.88 29.52 -4.85
N LEU A 378 -12.25 30.68 -5.10
CA LEU A 378 -12.96 31.89 -5.54
C LEU A 378 -13.60 31.74 -6.93
N ALA A 379 -13.04 30.89 -7.80
CA ALA A 379 -13.62 30.59 -9.11
C ALA A 379 -14.98 29.86 -9.04
N GLN A 380 -15.30 29.20 -7.93
CA GLN A 380 -16.61 28.57 -7.75
C GLN A 380 -17.70 29.59 -7.46
N LYS A 381 -18.96 29.24 -7.73
CA LYS A 381 -20.11 30.07 -7.30
C LYS A 381 -20.52 29.79 -5.86
N GLN A 382 -20.39 28.53 -5.41
CA GLN A 382 -20.75 28.13 -4.07
C GLN A 382 -19.65 28.51 -3.07
N ARG A 383 -20.05 28.89 -1.85
CA ARG A 383 -19.15 29.26 -0.75
C ARG A 383 -19.42 28.36 0.46
N LEU A 384 -18.40 28.12 1.26
CA LEU A 384 -18.47 27.34 2.48
C LEU A 384 -19.20 28.11 3.58
N TRP A 385 -19.98 27.38 4.37
CA TRP A 385 -20.70 27.91 5.53
C TRP A 385 -19.82 27.84 6.78
N LEU A 386 -18.98 28.85 6.96
CA LEU A 386 -17.97 28.93 8.03
C LEU A 386 -18.00 30.33 8.68
N ARG A 387 -17.43 30.43 9.89
CA ARG A 387 -17.50 31.69 10.69
C ARG A 387 -16.46 32.72 10.26
N GLY A 388 -15.43 32.32 9.54
CA GLY A 388 -14.43 33.22 8.98
C GLY A 388 -13.60 32.57 7.88
N ALA A 389 -12.85 33.41 7.16
CA ALA A 389 -11.81 32.96 6.25
C ALA A 389 -10.56 33.82 6.44
N VAL A 390 -9.41 33.21 6.20
CA VAL A 390 -8.12 33.88 6.24
C VAL A 390 -7.30 33.48 5.03
N GLU A 391 -6.49 34.39 4.51
CA GLU A 391 -5.56 34.14 3.43
C GLU A 391 -4.12 34.32 3.90
N VAL A 392 -3.30 33.29 3.71
CA VAL A 392 -1.86 33.34 3.96
C VAL A 392 -1.22 34.38 3.06
N GLN A 393 -0.54 35.35 3.67
CA GLN A 393 0.14 36.43 2.97
C GLN A 393 1.52 35.97 2.47
N PRO A 394 2.04 36.59 1.39
CA PRO A 394 3.42 36.40 0.97
C PRO A 394 4.41 36.79 2.07
N LEU A 395 5.58 36.17 2.09
CA LEU A 395 6.64 36.48 3.05
C LEU A 395 7.14 37.91 2.87
N THR A 396 7.34 38.60 3.99
CA THR A 396 8.01 39.91 4.01
C THR A 396 9.52 39.75 3.88
N SER A 397 10.22 40.78 3.41
CA SER A 397 11.68 40.76 3.30
C SER A 397 12.37 40.48 4.64
N GLU A 398 11.79 40.94 5.75
CA GLU A 398 12.28 40.68 7.10
C GLU A 398 12.14 39.20 7.50
N GLN A 399 11.01 38.56 7.15
CA GLN A 399 10.82 37.12 7.35
C GLN A 399 11.78 36.29 6.50
N VAL A 400 12.06 36.73 5.26
CA VAL A 400 13.05 36.08 4.38
C VAL A 400 14.45 36.18 4.98
N ASP A 401 14.87 37.37 5.43
CA ASP A 401 16.19 37.58 6.03
C ASP A 401 16.35 36.78 7.34
N SER A 402 15.28 36.72 8.15
CA SER A 402 15.21 35.92 9.38
C SER A 402 15.32 34.42 9.09
N TYR A 403 14.61 33.92 8.08
CA TYR A 403 14.71 32.52 7.65
C TYR A 403 16.13 32.18 7.23
N LEU A 404 16.74 33.00 6.37
CA LEU A 404 18.11 32.80 5.90
C LEU A 404 19.14 32.83 7.03
N ALA A 405 18.88 33.56 8.12
CA ALA A 405 19.72 33.56 9.32
C ALA A 405 19.61 32.27 10.14
N GLN A 406 18.44 31.63 10.16
CA GLN A 406 18.19 30.40 10.93
C GLN A 406 18.66 29.13 10.21
N VAL A 407 18.71 29.16 8.87
CA VAL A 407 19.09 27.99 8.08
C VAL A 407 20.58 27.68 8.27
N ARG A 408 20.90 26.42 8.64
CA ARG A 408 22.27 25.90 8.76
C ARG A 408 22.94 25.69 7.40
N VAL A 409 23.28 26.78 6.72
CA VAL A 409 24.07 26.84 5.48
C VAL A 409 25.36 27.61 5.75
N GLU A 410 26.42 27.33 4.96
CA GLU A 410 27.68 28.08 5.04
C GLU A 410 27.45 29.58 4.88
N ALA A 411 28.06 30.38 5.77
CA ALA A 411 27.84 31.83 5.84
C ALA A 411 28.07 32.54 4.49
N ALA A 412 29.03 32.06 3.70
CA ALA A 412 29.33 32.59 2.38
C ALA A 412 28.18 32.39 1.36
N SER A 413 27.58 31.19 1.32
CA SER A 413 26.45 30.91 0.41
C SER A 413 25.18 31.66 0.83
N VAL A 414 24.94 31.83 2.13
CA VAL A 414 23.82 32.65 2.65
C VAL A 414 24.00 34.11 2.29
N ALA A 415 25.20 34.66 2.47
CA ALA A 415 25.52 36.04 2.13
C ALA A 415 25.31 36.29 0.63
N ALA A 416 25.80 35.39 -0.22
CA ALA A 416 25.63 35.51 -1.66
C ALA A 416 24.16 35.41 -2.11
N LEU A 417 23.38 34.51 -1.50
CA LEU A 417 21.95 34.40 -1.79
C LEU A 417 21.18 35.67 -1.37
N ARG A 418 21.53 36.27 -0.22
CA ARG A 418 20.94 37.56 0.20
C ARG A 418 21.23 38.68 -0.80
N VAL A 419 22.46 38.76 -1.31
CA VAL A 419 22.83 39.76 -2.33
C VAL A 419 22.03 39.53 -3.61
N ALA A 420 21.95 38.29 -4.10
CA ALA A 420 21.19 37.95 -5.31
C ALA A 420 19.69 38.28 -5.18
N ILE A 421 19.08 37.99 -4.03
CA ILE A 421 17.68 38.36 -3.75
C ILE A 421 17.52 39.88 -3.71
N ARG A 422 18.45 40.64 -3.13
CA ARG A 422 18.32 42.10 -3.05
C ARG A 422 18.46 42.81 -4.39
N GLU A 423 19.25 42.25 -5.31
CA GLU A 423 19.53 42.87 -6.61
C GLU A 423 18.48 42.58 -7.69
N ASP A 424 17.69 41.50 -7.57
CA ASP A 424 16.71 41.09 -8.57
C ASP A 424 15.27 41.12 -8.01
N ALA A 425 14.47 42.07 -8.52
CA ALA A 425 13.07 42.24 -8.11
C ALA A 425 12.19 41.02 -8.40
N ARG A 426 12.50 40.23 -9.44
CA ARG A 426 11.76 39.01 -9.77
C ARG A 426 12.05 37.92 -8.75
N LEU A 427 13.32 37.76 -8.36
CA LEU A 427 13.70 36.85 -7.29
C LEU A 427 13.06 37.23 -5.96
N GLN A 428 12.94 38.53 -5.63
CA GLN A 428 12.22 38.99 -4.43
C GLN A 428 10.75 38.55 -4.43
N GLU A 429 10.07 38.75 -5.55
CA GLU A 429 8.68 38.29 -5.70
C GLU A 429 8.58 36.77 -5.54
N MET A 430 9.55 36.01 -6.06
CA MET A 430 9.53 34.55 -5.98
C MET A 430 9.80 34.01 -4.57
N VAL A 431 10.79 34.57 -3.85
CA VAL A 431 11.10 34.15 -2.46
C VAL A 431 10.03 34.54 -1.45
N SER A 432 9.06 35.37 -1.86
CA SER A 432 7.86 35.62 -1.07
C SER A 432 7.03 34.35 -0.82
N THR A 433 7.27 33.28 -1.59
CA THR A 433 6.68 31.95 -1.34
C THR A 433 7.64 31.09 -0.51
N PRO A 434 7.22 30.60 0.68
CA PRO A 434 8.07 29.79 1.56
C PRO A 434 8.71 28.57 0.88
N LEU A 435 7.99 27.92 -0.03
CA LEU A 435 8.54 26.81 -0.79
C LEU A 435 9.74 27.20 -1.65
N ILE A 436 9.65 28.31 -2.40
CA ILE A 436 10.71 28.73 -3.32
C ILE A 436 11.94 29.12 -2.51
N LEU A 437 11.73 29.85 -1.40
CA LEU A 437 12.79 30.17 -0.46
C LEU A 437 13.47 28.90 0.08
N ASN A 438 12.69 27.88 0.48
CA ASN A 438 13.26 26.60 0.90
C ASN A 438 14.04 25.91 -0.22
N ILE A 439 13.48 25.83 -1.44
CA ILE A 439 14.15 25.24 -2.60
C ILE A 439 15.49 25.93 -2.87
N LEU A 440 15.54 27.26 -2.88
CA LEU A 440 16.77 28.01 -3.08
C LEU A 440 17.81 27.69 -2.01
N THR A 441 17.42 27.62 -0.73
CA THR A 441 18.36 27.21 0.32
C THR A 441 18.87 25.78 0.15
N LEU A 442 18.06 24.86 -0.40
CA LEU A 442 18.48 23.50 -0.73
C LEU A 442 19.40 23.44 -1.95
N VAL A 443 19.16 24.27 -2.97
CA VAL A 443 19.97 24.33 -4.20
C VAL A 443 21.37 24.86 -3.92
N TYR A 444 21.45 25.99 -3.22
CA TYR A 444 22.70 26.75 -3.02
C TYR A 444 23.49 26.34 -1.77
N ARG A 445 23.06 25.30 -1.05
CA ARG A 445 23.83 24.74 0.06
C ARG A 445 25.19 24.21 -0.41
N GLY A 446 26.27 24.89 -0.02
CA GLY A 446 27.66 24.52 -0.31
C GLY A 446 28.15 24.88 -1.72
N ARG A 447 27.60 25.93 -2.36
CA ARG A 447 28.11 26.51 -3.62
C ARG A 447 28.82 27.84 -3.36
N ALA A 448 29.83 28.14 -4.19
CA ALA A 448 30.54 29.41 -4.20
C ALA A 448 29.68 30.54 -4.78
N ALA A 449 29.98 31.79 -4.42
CA ALA A 449 29.22 32.97 -4.82
C ALA A 449 29.15 33.19 -6.35
N GLU A 450 30.12 32.66 -7.09
CA GLU A 450 30.24 32.79 -8.55
C GLU A 450 29.16 32.03 -9.34
N ASP A 451 28.57 30.97 -8.77
CA ASP A 451 27.46 30.22 -9.37
C ASP A 451 26.11 30.97 -9.28
N LEU A 452 26.03 32.08 -8.52
CA LEU A 452 24.78 32.82 -8.31
C LEU A 452 24.48 33.86 -9.41
N SER A 453 25.40 34.11 -10.35
CA SER A 453 25.12 34.97 -11.51
C SER A 453 24.10 34.35 -12.48
N GLU A 454 23.99 33.02 -12.52
CA GLU A 454 22.99 32.29 -13.33
C GLU A 454 21.55 32.45 -12.81
N ILE A 455 21.36 32.89 -11.55
CA ILE A 455 20.03 33.06 -10.94
C ILE A 455 19.37 34.37 -11.37
N LYS A 456 20.17 35.41 -11.64
CA LYS A 456 19.69 36.77 -11.93
C LYS A 456 18.83 36.90 -13.20
N SER A 457 18.75 35.83 -14.00
CA SER A 457 17.92 35.74 -15.20
C SER A 457 16.98 34.53 -15.19
N ALA A 458 16.90 33.81 -14.06
CA ALA A 458 16.21 32.53 -14.00
C ALA A 458 14.69 32.67 -13.94
N ASP A 459 14.01 32.04 -14.89
CA ASP A 459 12.56 31.83 -14.86
C ASP A 459 12.17 30.86 -13.71
N PRO A 460 10.94 30.90 -13.15
CA PRO A 460 10.47 29.90 -12.19
C PRO A 460 10.75 28.46 -12.61
N GLY A 461 10.62 28.12 -13.90
CA GLY A 461 10.95 26.78 -14.41
C GLY A 461 12.44 26.41 -14.30
N GLN A 462 13.35 27.40 -14.40
CA GLN A 462 14.78 27.14 -14.30
C GLN A 462 15.20 26.84 -12.86
N ILE A 463 14.58 27.48 -11.86
CA ILE A 463 14.83 27.17 -10.44
C ILE A 463 14.47 25.71 -10.12
N PHE A 464 13.30 25.24 -10.59
CA PHE A 464 12.93 23.83 -10.40
C PHE A 464 13.84 22.87 -11.16
N THR A 465 14.36 23.27 -12.33
CA THR A 465 15.35 22.48 -13.08
C THR A 465 16.65 22.35 -12.30
N HIS A 466 17.20 23.47 -11.79
CA HIS A 466 18.38 23.45 -10.93
C HIS A 466 18.16 22.67 -9.64
N TYR A 467 16.95 22.75 -9.06
CA TYR A 467 16.55 21.93 -7.94
C TYR A 467 16.64 20.44 -8.24
N ILE A 468 16.04 19.98 -9.35
CA ILE A 468 16.07 18.58 -9.76
C ILE A 468 17.52 18.14 -9.98
N GLU A 469 18.32 18.90 -10.74
CA GLU A 469 19.72 18.57 -11.00
C GLU A 469 20.56 18.48 -9.72
N ARG A 470 20.37 19.44 -8.80
CA ARG A 470 21.05 19.42 -7.50
C ARG A 470 20.64 18.20 -6.70
N MET A 471 19.35 17.92 -6.62
CA MET A 471 18.83 16.80 -5.86
C MET A 471 19.37 15.49 -6.40
N LEU A 472 19.42 15.30 -7.72
CA LEU A 472 20.03 14.14 -8.39
C LEU A 472 21.53 13.99 -8.13
N ARG A 473 22.24 15.07 -7.78
CA ARG A 473 23.68 15.07 -7.43
C ARG A 473 23.97 15.04 -5.93
N ARG A 474 22.96 15.18 -5.08
CA ARG A 474 23.11 15.46 -3.64
C ARG A 474 23.78 14.34 -2.84
N ARG A 475 23.69 13.08 -3.27
CA ARG A 475 24.30 11.94 -2.56
C ARG A 475 25.43 11.31 -3.40
N LYS A 476 26.60 11.10 -2.77
CA LYS A 476 27.77 10.43 -3.36
C LYS A 476 27.60 8.91 -3.57
N ASN A 477 26.48 8.33 -3.14
CA ASN A 477 26.22 6.90 -3.36
C ASN A 477 26.12 6.60 -4.86
N LYS A 478 26.65 5.44 -5.26
CA LYS A 478 26.76 4.96 -6.65
C LYS A 478 25.53 5.39 -7.48
N LYS A 479 25.75 6.15 -8.56
CA LYS A 479 24.74 6.53 -9.55
C LYS A 479 24.04 5.26 -10.07
N LEU A 480 22.92 4.90 -9.47
CA LEU A 480 22.15 3.69 -9.81
C LEU A 480 21.43 3.84 -11.14
N TYR A 481 21.02 5.08 -11.46
CA TYR A 481 20.28 5.42 -12.65
C TYR A 481 20.90 6.67 -13.31
N ARG A 482 20.75 6.78 -14.63
CA ARG A 482 21.18 7.97 -15.38
C ARG A 482 20.18 9.13 -15.14
N PRO A 483 20.63 10.37 -14.92
CA PRO A 483 19.74 11.52 -14.64
C PRO A 483 18.63 11.71 -15.68
N GLU A 484 18.95 11.53 -16.97
CA GLU A 484 18.00 11.72 -18.06
C GLU A 484 16.83 10.74 -17.97
N LYS A 485 17.12 9.48 -17.58
CA LYS A 485 16.09 8.45 -17.37
C LYS A 485 15.23 8.75 -16.15
N ILE A 486 15.83 9.25 -15.07
CA ILE A 486 15.11 9.59 -13.84
C ILE A 486 14.10 10.70 -14.12
N ILE A 487 14.54 11.77 -14.80
CA ILE A 487 13.68 12.88 -15.19
C ILE A 487 12.55 12.36 -16.08
N ARG A 488 12.85 11.56 -17.11
CA ARG A 488 11.82 11.00 -18.00
C ARG A 488 10.78 10.15 -17.26
N TRP A 489 11.20 9.25 -16.37
CA TRP A 489 10.29 8.37 -15.62
C TRP A 489 9.44 9.14 -14.60
N LEU A 490 10.01 10.13 -13.91
CA LEU A 490 9.27 11.00 -12.99
C LEU A 490 8.33 11.95 -13.72
N SER A 491 8.75 12.50 -14.86
CA SER A 491 7.92 13.30 -15.77
C SER A 491 6.70 12.53 -16.27
N TRP A 492 6.89 11.28 -16.69
CA TRP A 492 5.79 10.40 -17.07
C TRP A 492 4.86 10.12 -15.89
N LEU A 493 5.41 9.75 -14.72
CA LEU A 493 4.62 9.49 -13.51
C LEU A 493 3.80 10.72 -13.10
N ALA A 494 4.43 11.89 -13.06
CA ALA A 494 3.79 13.17 -12.71
C ALA A 494 2.59 13.43 -13.63
N ARG A 495 2.77 13.29 -14.95
CA ARG A 495 1.69 13.47 -15.93
C ARG A 495 0.53 12.50 -15.69
N GLN A 496 0.82 11.23 -15.47
CA GLN A 496 -0.23 10.23 -15.25
C GLN A 496 -1.00 10.47 -13.93
N MET A 497 -0.31 10.88 -12.87
CA MET A 497 -0.92 11.26 -11.60
C MET A 497 -1.84 12.49 -11.74
N VAL A 498 -1.39 13.53 -12.44
CA VAL A 498 -2.19 14.75 -12.68
C VAL A 498 -3.43 14.44 -13.53
N GLN A 499 -3.27 13.66 -14.61
CA GLN A 499 -4.40 13.27 -15.49
C GLN A 499 -5.47 12.45 -14.77
N ARG A 500 -5.10 11.72 -13.72
CA ARG A 500 -6.02 10.87 -12.94
C ARG A 500 -6.43 11.50 -11.61
N HIS A 501 -6.06 12.75 -11.36
CA HIS A 501 -6.31 13.45 -10.10
C HIS A 501 -5.86 12.65 -8.86
N GLN A 502 -4.70 12.01 -8.96
CA GLN A 502 -4.11 11.24 -7.85
C GLN A 502 -2.99 12.06 -7.19
N SER A 503 -3.12 12.31 -5.88
CA SER A 503 -2.08 12.93 -5.05
C SER A 503 -1.08 11.92 -4.50
N GLU A 504 -1.52 10.66 -4.33
CA GLU A 504 -0.72 9.54 -3.84
C GLU A 504 -0.68 8.39 -4.87
N PHE A 505 0.54 7.95 -5.19
CA PHE A 505 0.81 6.86 -6.09
C PHE A 505 1.12 5.57 -5.32
N HIS A 506 0.29 4.55 -5.51
CA HIS A 506 0.60 3.19 -5.06
C HIS A 506 0.91 2.30 -6.24
N PHE A 507 2.13 1.76 -6.26
CA PHE A 507 2.59 0.94 -7.38
C PHE A 507 1.71 -0.29 -7.66
N GLU A 508 1.20 -0.96 -6.64
CA GLU A 508 0.33 -2.13 -6.79
C GLU A 508 -1.08 -1.80 -7.30
N ARG A 509 -1.47 -0.52 -7.28
CA ARG A 509 -2.74 -0.04 -7.83
C ARG A 509 -2.63 0.37 -9.29
N LEU A 510 -1.43 0.29 -9.87
CA LEU A 510 -1.20 0.61 -11.27
C LEU A 510 -2.10 -0.25 -12.16
N GLN A 511 -2.82 0.40 -13.06
CA GLN A 511 -3.77 -0.23 -13.98
C GLN A 511 -3.24 -0.17 -15.41
N ILE A 512 -3.78 -1.01 -16.30
CA ILE A 512 -3.32 -1.14 -17.69
C ILE A 512 -3.58 0.14 -18.51
N ASP A 513 -4.60 0.92 -18.15
CA ASP A 513 -4.95 2.19 -18.78
C ASP A 513 -3.87 3.29 -18.60
N TRP A 514 -2.88 3.10 -17.71
CA TRP A 514 -1.73 3.99 -17.58
C TRP A 514 -0.79 3.94 -18.79
N LEU A 515 -0.84 2.86 -19.56
CA LEU A 515 -0.09 2.75 -20.80
C LEU A 515 -0.77 3.59 -21.89
N PRO A 516 0.00 4.21 -22.81
CA PRO A 516 -0.58 4.87 -23.98
C PRO A 516 -1.51 3.93 -24.74
N GLU A 517 -2.60 4.46 -25.31
CA GLU A 517 -3.62 3.71 -26.05
C GLU A 517 -3.10 3.16 -27.40
N LYS A 518 -2.18 2.20 -27.34
CA LYS A 518 -1.78 1.37 -28.47
C LYS A 518 -2.58 0.07 -28.39
N PHE A 519 -3.14 -0.37 -29.52
CA PHE A 519 -3.85 -1.66 -29.62
C PHE A 519 -3.03 -2.82 -29.04
N LEU A 520 -1.70 -2.79 -29.24
CA LEU A 520 -0.78 -3.78 -28.71
C LEU A 520 -0.72 -3.81 -27.16
N ASN A 521 -0.82 -2.66 -26.50
CA ASN A 521 -0.82 -2.55 -25.03
C ASN A 521 -2.11 -3.13 -24.42
N GLN A 522 -3.18 -3.22 -25.21
CA GLN A 522 -4.44 -3.84 -24.79
C GLN A 522 -4.44 -5.35 -25.05
N LEU A 523 -3.78 -5.82 -26.12
CA LEU A 523 -3.69 -7.24 -26.46
C LEU A 523 -2.65 -8.02 -25.65
N LEU A 524 -1.50 -7.43 -25.32
CA LEU A 524 -0.43 -8.15 -24.62
C LEU A 524 -0.83 -8.70 -23.23
N PRO A 525 -1.62 -7.99 -22.40
CA PRO A 525 -2.16 -8.55 -21.17
C PRO A 525 -3.10 -9.74 -21.41
N ILE A 526 -3.92 -9.67 -22.47
CA ILE A 526 -4.82 -10.76 -22.89
C ILE A 526 -3.99 -11.98 -23.33
N LEU A 527 -2.95 -11.75 -24.13
CA LEU A 527 -2.02 -12.79 -24.57
C LEU A 527 -1.31 -13.45 -23.39
N GLY A 528 -0.79 -12.66 -22.44
CA GLY A 528 -0.11 -13.18 -21.25
C GLY A 528 -0.99 -14.12 -20.43
N VAL A 529 -2.25 -13.73 -20.20
CA VAL A 529 -3.23 -14.59 -19.52
C VAL A 529 -3.60 -15.80 -20.38
N GLY A 530 -3.79 -15.60 -21.69
CA GLY A 530 -4.09 -16.66 -22.64
C GLY A 530 -3.01 -17.75 -22.70
N ILE A 531 -1.73 -17.37 -22.75
CA ILE A 531 -0.57 -18.30 -22.73
C ILE A 531 -0.62 -19.18 -21.48
N VAL A 532 -0.90 -18.60 -20.32
CA VAL A 532 -1.01 -19.34 -19.07
C VAL A 532 -2.15 -20.35 -19.13
N TYR A 533 -3.34 -19.96 -19.64
CA TYR A 533 -4.45 -20.90 -19.88
C TYR A 533 -4.09 -22.02 -20.85
N GLY A 534 -3.49 -21.68 -21.99
CA GLY A 534 -3.09 -22.63 -23.02
C GLY A 534 -2.03 -23.61 -22.51
N LEU A 535 -1.08 -23.15 -21.69
CA LEU A 535 -0.06 -23.99 -21.09
C LEU A 535 -0.66 -25.01 -20.13
N PHE A 536 -1.56 -24.58 -19.22
CA PHE A 536 -2.23 -25.52 -18.32
C PHE A 536 -3.04 -26.55 -19.10
N LEU A 537 -3.96 -26.10 -19.96
CA LEU A 537 -4.82 -27.01 -20.73
C LEU A 537 -4.02 -27.94 -21.65
N GLY A 538 -2.94 -27.42 -22.25
CA GLY A 538 -2.04 -28.22 -23.08
C GLY A 538 -1.29 -29.29 -22.30
N ILE A 539 -0.75 -28.97 -21.11
CA ILE A 539 -0.08 -29.96 -20.24
C ILE A 539 -1.09 -31.03 -19.80
N ILE A 540 -2.27 -30.63 -19.35
CA ILE A 540 -3.31 -31.55 -18.86
C ILE A 540 -3.72 -32.53 -19.96
N LYS A 541 -4.05 -32.01 -21.15
CA LYS A 541 -4.47 -32.85 -22.27
C LYS A 541 -3.31 -33.66 -22.81
N GLY A 542 -2.09 -33.11 -22.86
CA GLY A 542 -0.93 -33.85 -23.31
C GLY A 542 -0.58 -35.04 -22.41
N VAL A 543 -0.65 -34.86 -21.08
CA VAL A 543 -0.49 -35.95 -20.11
C VAL A 543 -1.62 -36.97 -20.26
N ASN A 544 -2.87 -36.52 -20.27
CA ASN A 544 -4.02 -37.44 -20.42
C ASN A 544 -3.90 -38.28 -21.71
N TYR A 545 -3.55 -37.70 -22.86
CA TYR A 545 -3.39 -38.46 -24.10
C TYR A 545 -2.15 -39.35 -24.12
N ALA A 546 -1.05 -38.95 -23.47
CA ALA A 546 0.15 -39.77 -23.35
C ALA A 546 -0.09 -41.06 -22.56
N PHE A 547 -0.97 -41.03 -21.54
CA PHE A 547 -1.24 -42.17 -20.66
C PHE A 547 -2.53 -42.95 -21.01
N LEU A 548 -3.54 -42.32 -21.63
CA LEU A 548 -4.76 -43.00 -22.09
C LEU A 548 -4.52 -43.83 -23.36
N LYS A 549 -3.60 -43.42 -24.24
CA LYS A 549 -3.22 -44.18 -25.45
C LYS A 549 -1.95 -45.02 -25.24
N GLY A 550 -1.89 -45.76 -24.14
CA GLY A 550 -0.92 -46.87 -24.01
C GLY A 550 -1.28 -47.99 -24.99
N ALA A 551 -0.46 -48.17 -26.03
CA ALA A 551 -0.50 -49.19 -27.09
C ALA A 551 -1.83 -49.30 -27.88
N ASP A 552 -1.79 -48.96 -29.18
CA ASP A 552 -2.82 -49.43 -30.12
C ASP A 552 -2.71 -50.96 -30.30
N GLN A 553 -3.79 -51.60 -30.77
CA GLN A 553 -3.80 -53.03 -31.11
C GLN A 553 -2.78 -53.42 -32.21
N ALA A 554 -2.07 -52.45 -32.80
CA ALA A 554 -1.12 -52.63 -33.89
C ALA A 554 0.36 -52.52 -33.46
N GLY A 555 0.66 -52.35 -32.17
CA GLY A 555 2.03 -52.36 -31.66
C GLY A 555 2.93 -51.25 -32.21
N ARG A 556 2.37 -50.16 -32.74
CA ARG A 556 3.17 -49.01 -33.21
C ARG A 556 3.22 -47.95 -32.13
N ASN A 557 4.37 -47.89 -31.45
CA ASN A 557 4.72 -46.95 -30.39
C ASN A 557 4.37 -45.49 -30.73
N PHE A 558 3.20 -45.02 -30.30
CA PHE A 558 2.94 -43.59 -30.13
C PHE A 558 3.04 -43.26 -28.64
N GLY A 559 4.29 -43.15 -28.17
CA GLY A 559 4.60 -42.84 -26.78
C GLY A 559 4.32 -41.39 -26.37
N PRO A 560 4.92 -40.92 -25.26
CA PRO A 560 4.75 -39.59 -24.69
C PRO A 560 4.89 -38.42 -25.69
N GLY A 561 5.66 -38.61 -26.77
CA GLY A 561 5.89 -37.60 -27.80
C GLY A 561 4.63 -37.17 -28.55
N ARG A 562 3.69 -38.07 -28.85
CA ARG A 562 2.44 -37.70 -29.54
C ARG A 562 1.48 -36.97 -28.59
N GLY A 563 1.41 -37.41 -27.33
CA GLY A 563 0.65 -36.69 -26.30
C GLY A 563 1.16 -35.27 -26.09
N LEU A 564 2.49 -35.06 -26.08
CA LEU A 564 3.08 -33.72 -25.99
C LEU A 564 2.68 -32.84 -27.19
N LEU A 565 2.77 -33.36 -28.42
CA LEU A 565 2.39 -32.63 -29.64
C LEU A 565 0.90 -32.25 -29.62
N ASP A 566 0.03 -33.19 -29.30
CA ASP A 566 -1.42 -32.96 -29.21
C ASP A 566 -1.73 -31.92 -28.11
N GLY A 567 -1.04 -32.00 -26.97
CA GLY A 567 -1.14 -31.02 -25.88
C GLY A 567 -0.72 -29.61 -26.29
N VAL A 568 0.42 -29.46 -26.99
CA VAL A 568 0.88 -28.17 -27.50
C VAL A 568 -0.11 -27.58 -28.51
N MET A 569 -0.63 -28.40 -29.43
CA MET A 569 -1.62 -27.95 -30.41
C MET A 569 -2.91 -27.47 -29.74
N ILE A 570 -3.44 -28.22 -28.78
CA ILE A 570 -4.63 -27.82 -28.01
C ILE A 570 -4.36 -26.52 -27.23
N GLY A 571 -3.18 -26.41 -26.62
CA GLY A 571 -2.74 -25.21 -25.91
C GLY A 571 -2.74 -23.99 -26.84
N LEU A 572 -2.10 -24.08 -28.01
CA LEU A 572 -2.02 -23.00 -29.00
C LEU A 572 -3.40 -22.58 -29.51
N VAL A 573 -4.27 -23.53 -29.87
CA VAL A 573 -5.64 -23.19 -30.32
C VAL A 573 -6.40 -22.47 -29.20
N THR A 574 -6.22 -22.90 -27.96
CA THR A 574 -6.84 -22.24 -26.81
C THR A 574 -6.34 -20.80 -26.65
N VAL A 575 -5.03 -20.56 -26.78
CA VAL A 575 -4.46 -19.20 -26.75
C VAL A 575 -5.08 -18.33 -27.84
N VAL A 576 -5.12 -18.83 -29.08
CA VAL A 576 -5.65 -18.07 -30.24
C VAL A 576 -7.12 -17.71 -30.02
N VAL A 577 -7.95 -18.68 -29.66
CA VAL A 577 -9.38 -18.45 -29.39
C VAL A 577 -9.57 -17.45 -28.24
N PHE A 578 -8.79 -17.61 -27.16
CA PHE A 578 -8.86 -16.71 -26.01
C PHE A 578 -8.49 -15.27 -26.38
N VAL A 579 -7.42 -15.08 -27.15
CA VAL A 579 -6.96 -13.76 -27.60
C VAL A 579 -7.96 -13.11 -28.55
N LEU A 580 -8.50 -13.86 -29.51
CA LEU A 580 -9.49 -13.33 -30.47
C LEU A 580 -10.79 -12.90 -29.77
N LEU A 581 -11.35 -13.74 -28.89
CA LEU A 581 -12.59 -13.43 -28.18
C LEU A 581 -12.41 -12.24 -27.24
N ASN A 582 -11.38 -12.25 -26.39
CA ASN A 582 -11.15 -11.16 -25.45
C ASN A 582 -10.69 -9.87 -26.15
N GLY A 583 -9.97 -9.98 -27.27
CA GLY A 583 -9.61 -8.85 -28.12
C GLY A 583 -10.83 -8.16 -28.72
N LEU A 584 -11.79 -8.93 -29.24
CA LEU A 584 -13.08 -8.41 -29.75
C LEU A 584 -13.88 -7.71 -28.64
N ILE A 585 -13.97 -8.33 -27.46
CA ILE A 585 -14.66 -7.76 -26.29
C ILE A 585 -13.98 -6.46 -25.84
N THR A 586 -12.66 -6.44 -25.78
CA THR A 586 -11.90 -5.24 -25.36
C THR A 586 -12.07 -4.11 -26.37
N ALA A 587 -12.00 -4.41 -27.67
CA ALA A 587 -12.25 -3.43 -28.73
C ALA A 587 -13.69 -2.87 -28.65
N HIS A 588 -14.68 -3.71 -28.33
CA HIS A 588 -16.05 -3.24 -28.08
C HIS A 588 -16.10 -2.33 -26.85
N ARG A 589 -15.51 -2.72 -25.72
CA ARG A 589 -15.49 -1.91 -24.48
C ARG A 589 -14.86 -0.54 -24.70
N VAL A 590 -13.74 -0.47 -25.41
CA VAL A 590 -13.05 0.78 -25.73
C VAL A 590 -13.93 1.67 -26.61
N ARG A 591 -14.51 1.12 -27.69
CA ARG A 591 -15.42 1.88 -28.58
C ARG A 591 -16.69 2.33 -27.86
N ARG A 592 -17.24 1.52 -26.95
CA ARG A 592 -18.41 1.85 -26.13
C ARG A 592 -18.12 3.02 -25.17
N ARG A 593 -16.90 3.14 -24.65
CA ARG A 593 -16.49 4.28 -23.81
C ARG A 593 -16.40 5.57 -24.61
N GLN A 594 -16.01 5.51 -25.88
CA GLN A 594 -15.79 6.69 -26.72
C GLN A 594 -17.04 7.19 -27.47
N ALA A 595 -18.04 6.33 -27.73
CA ALA A 595 -19.22 6.70 -28.51
C ALA A 595 -20.51 6.66 -27.68
N THR A 596 -21.15 7.83 -27.51
CA THR A 596 -22.44 7.99 -26.79
C THR A 596 -23.66 7.53 -27.59
N GLN A 597 -23.54 7.28 -28.90
CA GLN A 597 -24.58 6.69 -29.74
C GLN A 597 -23.98 5.69 -30.73
N MET A 598 -23.94 4.40 -30.38
CA MET A 598 -23.68 3.34 -31.35
C MET A 598 -24.93 2.52 -31.62
N LYS A 599 -25.32 2.44 -32.89
CA LYS A 599 -26.31 1.49 -33.41
C LYS A 599 -25.63 0.65 -34.50
N GLY A 600 -25.63 -0.67 -34.35
CA GLY A 600 -25.03 -1.59 -35.33
C GLY A 600 -24.86 -3.02 -34.81
N TRP A 601 -24.80 -4.01 -35.71
CA TRP A 601 -24.73 -5.44 -35.38
C TRP A 601 -23.48 -5.83 -34.58
N LEU A 602 -22.34 -5.17 -34.82
CA LEU A 602 -21.09 -5.35 -34.05
C LEU A 602 -21.24 -4.97 -32.56
N HIS A 603 -22.10 -3.99 -32.25
CA HIS A 603 -22.38 -3.61 -30.86
C HIS A 603 -23.21 -4.68 -30.15
N VAL A 604 -24.19 -5.27 -30.85
CA VAL A 604 -25.02 -6.37 -30.33
C VAL A 604 -24.15 -7.61 -30.09
N LEU A 605 -23.27 -7.96 -31.04
CA LEU A 605 -22.37 -9.10 -30.91
C LEU A 605 -21.39 -8.97 -29.74
N GLY A 606 -20.67 -7.84 -29.61
CA GLY A 606 -19.75 -7.71 -28.49
C GLY A 606 -20.46 -7.68 -27.14
N GLY A 607 -21.66 -7.08 -27.05
CA GLY A 607 -22.49 -7.14 -25.84
C GLY A 607 -23.00 -8.55 -25.51
N LEU A 608 -23.21 -9.42 -26.52
CA LEU A 608 -23.54 -10.83 -26.30
C LEU A 608 -22.34 -11.61 -25.76
N PHE A 609 -21.13 -11.40 -26.28
CA PHE A 609 -19.91 -12.06 -25.79
C PHE A 609 -19.49 -11.63 -24.38
N GLU A 610 -19.94 -10.47 -23.89
CA GLU A 610 -19.77 -10.09 -22.48
C GLU A 610 -20.56 -11.01 -21.52
N LYS A 611 -21.61 -11.69 -22.01
CA LYS A 611 -22.37 -12.64 -21.19
C LYS A 611 -21.56 -13.91 -20.99
N ARG A 612 -21.26 -14.23 -19.72
CA ARG A 612 -20.48 -15.40 -19.31
C ARG A 612 -20.89 -16.73 -19.96
N LEU A 613 -22.20 -16.98 -20.08
CA LEU A 613 -22.72 -18.20 -20.70
C LEU A 613 -22.35 -18.28 -22.19
N VAL A 614 -22.55 -17.19 -22.93
CA VAL A 614 -22.23 -17.10 -24.37
C VAL A 614 -20.73 -17.26 -24.58
N TYR A 615 -19.93 -16.56 -23.76
CA TYR A 615 -18.47 -16.70 -23.76
C TYR A 615 -18.04 -18.16 -23.57
N GLY A 616 -18.57 -18.83 -22.56
CA GLY A 616 -18.26 -20.23 -22.28
C GLY A 616 -18.62 -21.16 -23.42
N VAL A 617 -19.84 -21.06 -23.96
CA VAL A 617 -20.30 -21.90 -25.08
C VAL A 617 -19.41 -21.74 -26.31
N VAL A 618 -19.05 -20.50 -26.65
CA VAL A 618 -18.23 -20.21 -27.83
C VAL A 618 -16.80 -20.74 -27.63
N SER A 619 -16.18 -20.45 -26.48
CA SER A 619 -14.84 -20.96 -26.17
C SER A 619 -14.81 -22.49 -26.16
N GLY A 620 -15.80 -23.14 -25.54
CA GLY A 620 -15.86 -24.59 -25.48
C GLY A 620 -16.18 -25.25 -26.83
N PHE A 621 -16.96 -24.60 -27.70
CA PHE A 621 -17.17 -25.05 -29.08
C PHE A 621 -15.85 -25.08 -29.88
N PHE A 622 -15.06 -24.01 -29.81
CA PHE A 622 -13.76 -23.99 -30.49
C PHE A 622 -12.76 -24.99 -29.88
N SER A 623 -12.79 -25.18 -28.56
CA SER A 623 -12.02 -26.26 -27.91
C SER A 623 -12.46 -27.66 -28.37
N ALA A 624 -13.78 -27.90 -28.49
CA ALA A 624 -14.33 -29.14 -29.05
C ALA A 624 -13.82 -29.37 -30.47
N LEU A 625 -13.93 -28.37 -31.34
CA LEU A 625 -13.50 -28.46 -32.72
C LEU A 625 -12.00 -28.79 -32.83
N ALA A 626 -11.17 -28.12 -32.04
CA ALA A 626 -9.73 -28.38 -31.99
C ALA A 626 -9.41 -29.83 -31.62
N ILE A 627 -10.10 -30.34 -30.60
CA ILE A 627 -9.90 -31.70 -30.10
C ILE A 627 -10.46 -32.74 -31.08
N THR A 628 -11.60 -32.46 -31.73
CA THR A 628 -12.16 -33.30 -32.80
C THR A 628 -11.17 -33.51 -33.94
N LEU A 629 -10.51 -32.44 -34.38
CA LEU A 629 -9.54 -32.49 -35.47
C LEU A 629 -8.27 -33.27 -35.12
N LEU A 630 -7.87 -33.28 -33.85
CA LEU A 630 -6.66 -33.96 -33.38
C LEU A 630 -6.89 -35.41 -32.97
N VAL A 631 -8.09 -35.72 -32.45
CA VAL A 631 -8.39 -37.01 -31.82
C VAL A 631 -9.55 -37.70 -32.53
N ASP A 632 -10.79 -37.35 -32.17
CA ASP A 632 -12.02 -37.77 -32.83
C ASP A 632 -13.20 -36.93 -32.34
N LEU A 633 -14.34 -37.03 -33.05
CA LEU A 633 -15.56 -36.26 -32.74
C LEU A 633 -16.06 -36.47 -31.31
N ALA A 634 -15.92 -37.69 -30.78
CA ALA A 634 -16.41 -38.01 -29.45
C ALA A 634 -15.55 -37.36 -28.36
N ALA A 635 -14.22 -37.42 -28.49
CA ALA A 635 -13.29 -36.72 -27.63
C ALA A 635 -13.49 -35.20 -27.70
N GLY A 636 -13.82 -34.66 -28.88
CA GLY A 636 -14.15 -33.25 -29.05
C GLY A 636 -15.43 -32.83 -28.33
N LEU A 637 -16.54 -33.54 -28.54
CA LEU A 637 -17.82 -33.27 -27.86
C LEU A 637 -17.67 -33.40 -26.33
N TYR A 638 -17.00 -34.46 -25.88
CA TYR A 638 -16.69 -34.73 -24.47
C TYR A 638 -15.92 -33.58 -23.81
N ASN A 639 -14.78 -33.18 -24.40
CA ASN A 639 -13.91 -32.17 -23.81
C ASN A 639 -14.46 -30.75 -24.00
N GLY A 640 -15.18 -30.50 -25.09
CA GLY A 640 -15.78 -29.20 -25.38
C GLY A 640 -16.86 -28.82 -24.37
N LEU A 641 -17.72 -29.76 -23.97
CA LEU A 641 -18.71 -29.53 -22.91
C LEU A 641 -18.03 -29.14 -21.59
N PHE A 642 -16.93 -29.81 -21.25
CA PHE A 642 -16.14 -29.50 -20.05
C PHE A 642 -15.50 -28.10 -20.15
N CYS A 643 -14.90 -27.77 -21.30
CA CYS A 643 -14.36 -26.43 -21.56
C CYS A 643 -15.45 -25.34 -21.49
N CYS A 644 -16.67 -25.60 -21.98
CA CYS A 644 -17.80 -24.67 -21.89
C CYS A 644 -18.06 -24.23 -20.45
N VAL A 645 -18.07 -25.19 -19.52
CA VAL A 645 -18.35 -24.94 -18.10
C VAL A 645 -17.22 -24.14 -17.46
N ILE A 646 -15.97 -24.50 -17.75
CA ILE A 646 -14.79 -23.80 -17.24
C ILE A 646 -14.80 -22.34 -17.72
N PHE A 647 -14.90 -22.12 -19.04
CA PHE A 647 -14.90 -20.77 -19.61
C PHE A 647 -16.15 -19.97 -19.23
N ALA A 648 -17.32 -20.59 -19.04
CA ALA A 648 -18.51 -19.92 -18.52
C ALA A 648 -18.34 -19.48 -17.06
N SER A 649 -17.65 -20.28 -16.24
CA SER A 649 -17.40 -19.93 -14.85
C SER A 649 -16.36 -18.81 -14.71
N LEU A 650 -15.31 -18.83 -15.53
CA LEU A 650 -14.31 -17.76 -15.62
C LEU A 650 -14.95 -16.46 -16.12
N GLY A 651 -15.70 -16.56 -17.22
CA GLY A 651 -16.20 -15.42 -17.96
C GLY A 651 -15.11 -14.72 -18.78
N PRO A 652 -15.47 -13.64 -19.49
CA PRO A 652 -14.51 -12.84 -20.23
C PRO A 652 -13.50 -12.18 -19.30
N LEU A 653 -12.28 -11.97 -19.80
CA LEU A 653 -11.20 -11.37 -19.02
C LEU A 653 -11.57 -9.95 -18.57
N ASP A 654 -11.46 -9.72 -17.27
CA ASP A 654 -11.43 -8.37 -16.72
C ASP A 654 -9.98 -7.89 -16.74
N THR A 655 -9.72 -6.82 -17.48
CA THR A 655 -8.38 -6.22 -17.57
C THR A 655 -8.08 -5.32 -16.38
N GLU A 656 -9.06 -5.04 -15.51
CA GLU A 656 -8.81 -4.33 -14.26
C GLU A 656 -8.04 -5.23 -13.27
N ILE A 657 -6.90 -4.71 -12.79
CA ILE A 657 -6.07 -5.42 -11.82
C ILE A 657 -6.70 -5.27 -10.43
N ARG A 658 -7.32 -6.36 -9.97
CA ARG A 658 -7.93 -6.49 -8.65
C ARG A 658 -7.16 -7.51 -7.80
N PRO A 659 -6.19 -7.07 -6.98
CA PRO A 659 -5.45 -7.99 -6.12
C PRO A 659 -6.37 -8.67 -5.11
N ALA A 660 -6.17 -9.97 -4.90
CA ALA A 660 -6.88 -10.76 -3.91
C ALA A 660 -6.10 -10.73 -2.59
N GLU A 661 -6.34 -9.72 -1.76
CA GLU A 661 -5.51 -9.44 -0.59
C GLU A 661 -6.07 -10.03 0.71
N VAL A 662 -7.38 -10.33 0.73
CA VAL A 662 -8.07 -11.03 1.82
C VAL A 662 -8.99 -12.08 1.24
N ILE A 663 -8.85 -13.30 1.73
CA ILE A 663 -9.82 -14.37 1.53
C ILE A 663 -10.80 -14.32 2.71
N SER A 664 -12.09 -14.23 2.41
CA SER A 664 -13.15 -14.37 3.41
C SER A 664 -14.08 -15.51 3.00
N TRP A 665 -14.45 -16.34 3.97
CA TRP A 665 -15.46 -17.37 3.75
C TRP A 665 -16.85 -16.79 4.01
N SER A 666 -17.77 -16.99 3.06
CA SER A 666 -19.14 -16.48 3.15
C SER A 666 -20.16 -17.57 2.84
N TRP A 667 -21.06 -17.82 3.79
CA TRP A 667 -22.12 -18.82 3.69
C TRP A 667 -23.36 -18.33 2.92
N THR A 668 -23.56 -17.02 2.79
CA THR A 668 -24.73 -16.44 2.13
C THR A 668 -24.84 -16.77 0.63
N PRO A 669 -23.81 -16.61 -0.22
CA PRO A 669 -23.90 -16.98 -1.64
C PRO A 669 -24.05 -18.49 -1.85
N ILE A 670 -23.49 -19.29 -0.94
CA ILE A 670 -23.63 -20.75 -0.91
C ILE A 670 -25.11 -21.10 -0.71
N ARG A 671 -25.72 -20.67 0.39
CA ARG A 671 -27.11 -21.02 0.73
C ARG A 671 -28.12 -20.55 -0.32
N ARG A 672 -27.90 -19.36 -0.91
CA ARG A 672 -28.82 -18.78 -1.89
C ARG A 672 -28.81 -19.49 -3.25
N ASN A 673 -27.67 -20.03 -3.67
CA ASN A 673 -27.49 -20.55 -5.02
C ASN A 673 -27.11 -22.04 -5.09
N ALA A 674 -26.99 -22.72 -3.95
CA ALA A 674 -26.60 -24.13 -3.88
C ALA A 674 -27.45 -25.01 -4.80
N GLY A 675 -28.79 -24.90 -4.73
CA GLY A 675 -29.69 -25.68 -5.58
C GLY A 675 -29.50 -25.44 -7.07
N LYS A 676 -29.22 -24.19 -7.48
CA LYS A 676 -28.97 -23.84 -8.90
C LYS A 676 -27.65 -24.45 -9.40
N PHE A 677 -26.60 -24.40 -8.59
CA PHE A 677 -25.29 -24.93 -8.97
C PHE A 677 -25.24 -26.46 -8.93
N LEU A 678 -25.87 -27.08 -7.95
CA LEU A 678 -26.06 -28.53 -7.89
C LEU A 678 -26.89 -29.02 -9.08
N GLY A 679 -28.00 -28.33 -9.39
CA GLY A 679 -28.82 -28.62 -10.56
C GLY A 679 -28.04 -28.49 -11.86
N ALA A 680 -27.22 -27.44 -12.02
CA ALA A 680 -26.35 -27.28 -13.18
C ALA A 680 -25.31 -28.41 -13.29
N GLY A 681 -24.67 -28.77 -12.17
CA GLY A 681 -23.75 -29.90 -12.12
C GLY A 681 -24.40 -31.22 -12.52
N MET A 682 -25.62 -31.49 -12.05
CA MET A 682 -26.41 -32.67 -12.43
C MET A 682 -26.77 -32.72 -13.91
N VAL A 683 -27.21 -31.59 -14.49
CA VAL A 683 -27.53 -31.52 -15.92
C VAL A 683 -26.28 -31.79 -16.76
N LEU A 684 -25.13 -31.23 -16.38
CA LEU A 684 -23.86 -31.47 -17.04
C LEU A 684 -23.40 -32.92 -16.88
N GLY A 685 -23.54 -33.50 -15.69
CA GLY A 685 -23.23 -34.90 -15.41
C GLY A 685 -24.12 -35.88 -16.17
N LEU A 686 -25.42 -35.57 -16.29
CA LEU A 686 -26.35 -36.34 -17.11
C LEU A 686 -25.97 -36.26 -18.59
N ALA A 687 -25.72 -35.06 -19.12
CA ALA A 687 -25.27 -34.88 -20.50
C ALA A 687 -23.96 -35.65 -20.76
N TYR A 688 -23.03 -35.60 -19.81
CA TYR A 688 -21.77 -36.34 -19.85
C TYR A 688 -21.99 -37.87 -19.88
N GLY A 689 -22.82 -38.39 -18.98
CA GLY A 689 -23.15 -39.83 -18.91
C GLY A 689 -23.88 -40.34 -20.15
N LEU A 690 -24.80 -39.54 -20.71
CA LEU A 690 -25.50 -39.85 -21.95
C LEU A 690 -24.55 -39.88 -23.15
N LEU A 691 -23.70 -38.87 -23.31
CA LEU A 691 -22.77 -38.79 -24.44
C LEU A 691 -21.74 -39.91 -24.41
N THR A 692 -21.22 -40.24 -23.22
CA THR A 692 -20.26 -41.34 -23.03
C THR A 692 -20.91 -42.71 -23.24
N GLY A 693 -22.14 -42.90 -22.75
CA GLY A 693 -22.94 -44.11 -22.99
C GLY A 693 -23.23 -44.31 -24.48
N LEU A 694 -23.75 -43.29 -25.17
CA LEU A 694 -24.06 -43.34 -26.60
C LEU A 694 -22.83 -43.57 -27.47
N TYR A 695 -21.70 -42.93 -27.14
CA TYR A 695 -20.44 -43.16 -27.86
C TYR A 695 -20.03 -44.63 -27.83
N TRP A 696 -20.11 -45.25 -26.65
CA TRP A 696 -19.73 -46.64 -26.46
C TRP A 696 -20.65 -47.60 -27.21
N GLU A 697 -21.95 -47.31 -27.14
CA GLU A 697 -23.01 -48.04 -27.81
C GLU A 697 -22.79 -48.07 -29.33
N VAL A 698 -22.45 -46.92 -29.92
CA VAL A 698 -22.18 -46.79 -31.37
C VAL A 698 -20.87 -47.47 -31.80
N LYS A 699 -19.82 -47.41 -30.98
CA LYS A 699 -18.47 -47.89 -31.37
C LYS A 699 -18.27 -49.40 -31.18
N GLN A 700 -18.89 -50.00 -30.16
CA GLN A 700 -18.58 -51.36 -29.72
C GLN A 700 -19.65 -52.39 -30.12
N TYR A 701 -20.91 -51.97 -30.24
CA TYR A 701 -22.04 -52.86 -30.52
C TYR A 701 -23.01 -52.24 -31.55
N PRO A 702 -22.59 -52.07 -32.83
CA PRO A 702 -23.34 -51.33 -33.84
C PRO A 702 -24.70 -51.94 -34.24
N VAL A 703 -25.02 -53.17 -33.80
CA VAL A 703 -26.20 -53.93 -34.24
C VAL A 703 -27.23 -54.17 -33.12
N MET A 704 -26.82 -54.14 -31.85
CA MET A 704 -27.71 -54.31 -30.68
C MET A 704 -27.13 -53.56 -29.48
N PRO A 705 -27.69 -52.40 -29.11
CA PRO A 705 -27.19 -51.65 -27.97
C PRO A 705 -27.53 -52.34 -26.65
N GLY A 706 -26.50 -52.79 -25.94
CA GLY A 706 -26.67 -53.34 -24.60
C GLY A 706 -26.79 -52.22 -23.55
N LEU A 707 -27.92 -52.16 -22.85
CA LEU A 707 -28.12 -51.29 -21.65
C LEU A 707 -27.06 -51.51 -20.55
N ARG A 708 -26.31 -52.62 -20.62
CA ARG A 708 -25.30 -53.04 -19.64
C ARG A 708 -24.16 -52.06 -19.44
N VAL A 709 -23.71 -51.35 -20.48
CA VAL A 709 -22.62 -50.34 -20.36
C VAL A 709 -23.17 -48.92 -20.27
N PHE A 710 -24.31 -48.67 -20.91
CA PHE A 710 -24.96 -47.36 -20.91
C PHE A 710 -25.38 -46.91 -19.51
N ILE A 711 -26.02 -47.79 -18.72
CA ILE A 711 -26.50 -47.46 -17.38
C ILE A 711 -25.33 -47.14 -16.43
N PRO A 712 -24.23 -47.92 -16.36
CA PRO A 712 -23.02 -47.54 -15.65
C PRO A 712 -22.46 -46.17 -16.02
N CYS A 713 -22.37 -45.85 -17.31
CA CYS A 713 -21.88 -44.54 -17.78
C CYS A 713 -22.79 -43.39 -17.34
N LEU A 714 -24.11 -43.59 -17.36
CA LEU A 714 -25.08 -42.61 -16.89
C LEU A 714 -24.96 -42.36 -15.37
N LEU A 715 -24.88 -43.42 -14.57
CA LEU A 715 -24.70 -43.33 -13.12
C LEU A 715 -23.36 -42.67 -12.75
N PHE A 716 -22.31 -43.03 -13.47
CA PHE A 716 -21.00 -42.39 -13.33
C PHE A 716 -21.08 -40.89 -13.65
N GLY A 717 -21.72 -40.52 -14.77
CA GLY A 717 -21.93 -39.12 -15.14
C GLY A 717 -22.71 -38.32 -14.09
N LEU A 718 -23.79 -38.88 -13.54
CA LEU A 718 -24.54 -38.23 -12.45
C LEU A 718 -23.70 -38.05 -11.18
N SER A 719 -22.89 -39.05 -10.83
CA SER A 719 -21.99 -38.99 -9.67
C SER A 719 -20.93 -37.90 -9.86
N LEU A 720 -20.37 -37.77 -11.07
CA LEU A 720 -19.43 -36.72 -11.43
C LEU A 720 -20.10 -35.34 -11.42
N GLY A 721 -21.33 -35.26 -11.92
CA GLY A 721 -22.16 -34.04 -11.90
C GLY A 721 -22.45 -33.53 -10.49
N LEU A 722 -22.72 -34.44 -9.54
CA LEU A 722 -22.87 -34.11 -8.12
C LEU A 722 -21.60 -33.48 -7.56
N VAL A 723 -20.45 -34.12 -7.81
CA VAL A 723 -19.14 -33.67 -7.34
C VAL A 723 -18.82 -32.29 -7.91
N LEU A 724 -18.97 -32.11 -9.22
CA LEU A 724 -18.73 -30.81 -9.89
C LEU A 724 -19.70 -29.73 -9.39
N GLY A 725 -20.96 -30.09 -9.15
CA GLY A 725 -21.96 -29.19 -8.56
C GLY A 725 -21.57 -28.73 -7.15
N LEU A 726 -21.21 -29.67 -6.27
CA LEU A 726 -20.71 -29.38 -4.91
C LEU A 726 -19.44 -28.52 -4.94
N LEU A 727 -18.55 -28.80 -5.89
CA LEU A 727 -17.31 -28.05 -6.10
C LEU A 727 -17.61 -26.59 -6.48
N ILE A 728 -18.49 -26.35 -7.45
CA ILE A 728 -18.93 -25.01 -7.83
C ILE A 728 -19.53 -24.29 -6.60
N VAL A 729 -20.33 -24.98 -5.78
CA VAL A 729 -20.91 -24.42 -4.55
C VAL A 729 -19.83 -23.99 -3.55
N LEU A 730 -18.85 -24.84 -3.28
CA LEU A 730 -17.74 -24.54 -2.36
C LEU A 730 -16.88 -23.38 -2.88
N THR A 731 -16.59 -23.32 -4.19
CA THR A 731 -15.79 -22.23 -4.78
C THR A 731 -16.43 -20.85 -4.62
N ARG A 732 -17.76 -20.81 -4.62
CA ARG A 732 -18.57 -19.58 -4.50
C ARG A 732 -18.67 -19.10 -3.06
N GLY A 733 -18.35 -19.97 -2.09
CA GLY A 733 -18.16 -19.61 -0.68
C GLY A 733 -16.94 -18.73 -0.43
N VAL A 734 -15.92 -18.85 -1.28
CA VAL A 734 -14.67 -18.12 -1.11
C VAL A 734 -14.75 -16.75 -1.78
N SER A 735 -15.03 -15.73 -0.97
CA SER A 735 -15.01 -14.32 -1.39
C SER A 735 -13.58 -13.77 -1.28
N HIS A 736 -13.16 -12.99 -2.27
CA HIS A 736 -11.85 -12.34 -2.29
C HIS A 736 -12.07 -10.84 -2.37
N GLY A 737 -11.38 -10.10 -1.52
CA GLY A 737 -11.48 -8.65 -1.45
C GLY A 737 -10.11 -8.02 -1.36
N ARG A 738 -10.07 -6.71 -1.61
CA ARG A 738 -8.92 -5.86 -1.28
C ARG A 738 -8.89 -5.64 0.24
N LEU A 739 -7.69 -5.46 0.82
CA LEU A 739 -7.59 -4.92 2.17
C LEU A 739 -8.23 -3.53 2.16
N LYS A 740 -9.10 -3.26 3.14
CA LYS A 740 -9.64 -1.90 3.33
C LYS A 740 -8.55 -0.94 3.83
N GLN A 741 -7.58 -1.48 4.56
CA GLN A 741 -6.44 -0.72 5.08
C GLN A 741 -5.40 -0.47 3.99
N GLN A 742 -4.74 0.69 4.07
CA GLN A 742 -3.65 1.02 3.17
C GLN A 742 -2.48 0.03 3.33
N PRO A 743 -1.84 -0.40 2.23
CA PRO A 743 -0.69 -1.29 2.27
C PRO A 743 0.45 -0.64 3.06
N LYS A 744 1.05 -1.37 3.99
CA LYS A 744 2.16 -0.87 4.82
C LYS A 744 3.51 -0.97 4.11
N ARG A 745 3.60 -1.87 3.13
CA ARG A 745 4.80 -2.11 2.33
C ARG A 745 4.45 -2.03 0.84
N PRO A 746 5.37 -1.53 0.00
CA PRO A 746 5.15 -1.53 -1.45
C PRO A 746 4.96 -2.97 -1.94
N ASN A 747 3.98 -3.17 -2.85
CA ASN A 747 3.66 -4.43 -3.49
C ASN A 747 3.07 -5.53 -2.57
N GLN A 748 2.66 -5.19 -1.35
CA GLN A 748 2.07 -6.15 -0.42
C GLN A 748 0.83 -6.81 -0.98
N GLY A 749 -0.04 -6.06 -1.70
CA GLY A 749 -1.28 -6.59 -2.25
C GLY A 749 -1.05 -7.70 -3.29
N ILE A 750 -0.07 -7.50 -4.18
CA ILE A 750 0.29 -8.49 -5.21
C ILE A 750 0.95 -9.72 -4.60
N TRP A 751 1.80 -9.55 -3.58
CA TRP A 751 2.40 -10.69 -2.87
C TRP A 751 1.36 -11.53 -2.13
N ASN A 752 0.41 -10.88 -1.45
CA ASN A 752 -0.71 -11.56 -0.81
C ASN A 752 -1.56 -12.31 -1.86
N SER A 753 -1.87 -11.66 -2.98
CA SER A 753 -2.60 -12.28 -4.10
C SER A 753 -1.87 -13.52 -4.64
N LEU A 754 -0.54 -13.48 -4.73
CA LEU A 754 0.26 -14.63 -5.13
C LEU A 754 0.23 -15.76 -4.10
N GLN A 755 0.43 -15.45 -2.81
CA GLN A 755 0.41 -16.45 -1.74
C GLN A 755 -0.95 -17.14 -1.63
N TYR A 756 -2.04 -16.37 -1.67
CA TYR A 756 -3.39 -16.88 -1.58
C TYR A 756 -3.81 -17.69 -2.81
N SER A 757 -3.45 -17.22 -4.01
CA SER A 757 -3.70 -17.99 -5.22
C SER A 757 -2.94 -19.31 -5.22
N LEU A 758 -1.67 -19.33 -4.76
CA LEU A 758 -0.88 -20.56 -4.64
C LEU A 758 -1.44 -21.51 -3.58
N LEU A 759 -1.88 -20.99 -2.43
CA LEU A 759 -2.46 -21.80 -1.36
C LEU A 759 -3.80 -22.41 -1.79
N LEU A 760 -4.70 -21.61 -2.38
CA LEU A 760 -5.98 -22.11 -2.86
C LEU A 760 -5.83 -23.00 -4.09
N GLY A 761 -4.97 -22.63 -5.02
CA GLY A 761 -4.69 -23.41 -6.23
C GLY A 761 -4.03 -24.75 -5.91
N GLY A 762 -2.97 -24.75 -5.09
CA GLY A 762 -2.25 -25.94 -4.65
C GLY A 762 -3.09 -26.84 -3.74
N GLY A 763 -3.80 -26.24 -2.77
CA GLY A 763 -4.74 -26.98 -1.92
C GLY A 763 -5.86 -27.63 -2.73
N SER A 764 -6.42 -26.91 -3.71
CA SER A 764 -7.42 -27.46 -4.64
C SER A 764 -6.81 -28.55 -5.53
N PHE A 765 -5.61 -28.36 -6.08
CA PHE A 765 -4.92 -29.37 -6.88
C PHE A 765 -4.78 -30.70 -6.13
N LEU A 766 -4.28 -30.67 -4.88
CA LEU A 766 -4.07 -31.88 -4.09
C LEU A 766 -5.40 -32.52 -3.67
N LEU A 767 -6.33 -31.70 -3.16
CA LEU A 767 -7.62 -32.18 -2.68
C LEU A 767 -8.44 -32.79 -3.82
N PHE A 768 -8.55 -32.09 -4.95
CA PHE A 768 -9.29 -32.57 -6.10
C PHE A 768 -8.52 -33.64 -6.86
N GLY A 769 -7.20 -33.55 -6.98
CA GLY A 769 -6.40 -34.57 -7.65
C GLY A 769 -6.51 -35.93 -6.96
N LEU A 770 -6.41 -35.94 -5.63
CA LEU A 770 -6.60 -37.15 -4.82
C LEU A 770 -8.06 -37.62 -4.84
N PHE A 771 -9.02 -36.69 -4.68
CA PHE A 771 -10.44 -37.02 -4.73
C PHE A 771 -10.82 -37.64 -6.07
N PHE A 772 -10.50 -36.99 -7.19
CA PHE A 772 -10.76 -37.52 -8.52
C PHE A 772 -9.98 -38.80 -8.76
N GLY A 773 -8.72 -38.92 -8.33
CA GLY A 773 -7.97 -40.16 -8.53
C GLY A 773 -8.57 -41.37 -7.81
N ILE A 774 -8.98 -41.20 -6.55
CA ILE A 774 -9.63 -42.25 -5.76
C ILE A 774 -11.05 -42.51 -6.24
N PHE A 775 -11.82 -41.45 -6.49
CA PHE A 775 -13.21 -41.55 -6.97
C PHE A 775 -13.25 -42.23 -8.35
N TYR A 776 -12.42 -41.80 -9.29
CA TYR A 776 -12.35 -42.34 -10.65
C TYR A 776 -11.83 -43.78 -10.67
N GLY A 777 -10.89 -44.15 -9.78
CA GLY A 777 -10.38 -45.52 -9.70
C GLY A 777 -11.33 -46.49 -8.98
N VAL A 778 -11.91 -46.11 -7.84
CA VAL A 778 -12.68 -47.00 -6.97
C VAL A 778 -14.17 -47.02 -7.33
N LEU A 779 -14.80 -45.85 -7.50
CA LEU A 779 -16.24 -45.77 -7.77
C LEU A 779 -16.55 -46.38 -9.14
N LEU A 780 -15.73 -46.08 -10.15
CA LEU A 780 -15.91 -46.62 -11.48
C LEU A 780 -15.82 -48.16 -11.47
N TYR A 781 -14.81 -48.72 -10.79
CA TYR A 781 -14.70 -50.16 -10.62
C TYR A 781 -15.93 -50.76 -9.95
N GLN A 782 -16.44 -50.14 -8.87
CA GLN A 782 -17.62 -50.61 -8.15
C GLN A 782 -18.90 -50.55 -9.01
N ILE A 783 -19.12 -49.45 -9.74
CA ILE A 783 -20.30 -49.31 -10.61
C ILE A 783 -20.28 -50.38 -11.70
N PHE A 784 -19.17 -50.51 -12.44
CA PHE A 784 -19.11 -51.49 -13.54
C PHE A 784 -19.15 -52.94 -13.05
N HIS A 785 -18.55 -53.23 -11.90
CA HIS A 785 -18.64 -54.54 -11.25
C HIS A 785 -20.07 -54.89 -10.83
N PHE A 786 -20.83 -53.93 -10.28
CA PHE A 786 -22.24 -54.13 -9.89
C PHE A 786 -23.14 -54.52 -11.08
N PHE A 787 -22.86 -54.01 -12.27
CA PHE A 787 -23.58 -54.36 -13.51
C PHE A 787 -23.01 -55.59 -14.23
N ASN A 788 -22.09 -56.34 -13.61
CA ASN A 788 -21.42 -57.51 -14.18
C ASN A 788 -20.71 -57.23 -15.52
N VAL A 789 -20.16 -56.02 -15.69
CA VAL A 789 -19.34 -55.68 -16.86
C VAL A 789 -17.88 -56.05 -16.56
N PRO A 790 -17.27 -57.01 -17.27
CA PRO A 790 -15.89 -57.40 -17.01
C PRO A 790 -14.92 -56.27 -17.36
N TYR A 791 -13.83 -56.16 -16.59
CA TYR A 791 -12.82 -55.11 -16.77
C TYR A 791 -12.22 -55.06 -18.18
N SER A 792 -12.10 -56.20 -18.86
CA SER A 792 -11.65 -56.27 -20.26
C SER A 792 -12.51 -55.45 -21.23
N GLU A 793 -13.79 -55.25 -20.93
CA GLU A 793 -14.67 -54.47 -21.78
C GLU A 793 -14.41 -52.96 -21.65
N TYR A 794 -14.00 -52.45 -20.49
CA TYR A 794 -13.83 -51.00 -20.28
C TYR A 794 -12.38 -50.54 -19.99
N ASN A 795 -11.41 -51.45 -19.89
CA ASN A 795 -10.02 -51.09 -19.54
C ASN A 795 -9.35 -50.16 -20.55
N GLY A 796 -9.75 -50.21 -21.82
CA GLY A 796 -9.14 -49.41 -22.88
C GLY A 796 -9.40 -47.91 -22.74
N TYR A 797 -10.39 -47.54 -21.93
CA TYR A 797 -10.73 -46.14 -21.62
C TYR A 797 -10.48 -45.81 -20.13
N PHE A 798 -10.63 -46.78 -19.23
CA PHE A 798 -10.36 -46.61 -17.80
C PHE A 798 -9.32 -47.61 -17.28
N PRO A 799 -8.02 -47.41 -17.59
CA PRO A 799 -6.96 -48.25 -17.05
C PRO A 799 -6.92 -48.19 -15.51
N ARG A 800 -6.75 -49.34 -14.87
CA ARG A 800 -6.70 -49.50 -13.41
C ARG A 800 -5.55 -48.71 -12.79
N ASP A 801 -4.44 -48.59 -13.51
CA ASP A 801 -3.21 -47.94 -13.04
C ASP A 801 -3.20 -46.42 -13.31
N SER A 802 -4.15 -45.90 -14.11
CA SER A 802 -4.15 -44.49 -14.53
C SER A 802 -5.07 -43.60 -13.71
N GLY A 803 -5.88 -44.15 -12.80
CA GLY A 803 -6.84 -43.37 -12.00
C GLY A 803 -6.19 -42.20 -11.25
N LEU A 804 -5.07 -42.44 -10.55
CA LEU A 804 -4.33 -41.38 -9.87
C LEU A 804 -3.66 -40.40 -10.85
N VAL A 805 -3.15 -40.87 -11.99
CA VAL A 805 -2.49 -40.02 -12.99
C VAL A 805 -3.50 -39.06 -13.63
N ILE A 806 -4.66 -39.58 -14.05
CA ILE A 806 -5.77 -38.79 -14.60
C ILE A 806 -6.34 -37.87 -13.51
N GLY A 807 -6.49 -38.38 -12.29
CA GLY A 807 -6.92 -37.60 -11.13
C GLY A 807 -6.02 -36.39 -10.88
N PHE A 808 -4.70 -36.57 -10.81
CA PHE A 808 -3.77 -35.46 -10.66
C PHE A 808 -3.73 -34.54 -11.89
N ALA A 809 -3.80 -35.07 -13.12
CA ALA A 809 -3.86 -34.24 -14.32
C ALA A 809 -5.11 -33.33 -14.33
N ASP A 810 -6.27 -33.87 -14.01
CA ASP A 810 -7.51 -33.09 -13.92
C ASP A 810 -7.55 -32.20 -12.66
N GLY A 811 -6.94 -32.66 -11.57
CA GLY A 811 -6.66 -31.86 -10.38
C GLY A 811 -5.84 -30.62 -10.71
N LEU A 812 -4.87 -30.73 -11.64
CA LEU A 812 -4.05 -29.59 -12.10
C LEU A 812 -4.92 -28.56 -12.83
N ALA A 813 -5.92 -29.02 -13.59
CA ALA A 813 -6.93 -28.15 -14.23
C ALA A 813 -7.69 -27.34 -13.20
N VAL A 814 -8.21 -28.03 -12.17
CA VAL A 814 -8.98 -27.39 -11.11
C VAL A 814 -8.09 -26.46 -10.29
N GLY A 815 -6.89 -26.89 -9.91
CA GLY A 815 -5.90 -26.07 -9.21
C GLY A 815 -5.52 -24.80 -9.99
N ALA A 816 -5.27 -24.92 -11.29
CA ALA A 816 -5.01 -23.77 -12.17
C ALA A 816 -6.20 -22.82 -12.27
N PHE A 817 -7.42 -23.36 -12.38
CA PHE A 817 -8.66 -22.57 -12.36
C PHE A 817 -8.79 -21.76 -11.06
N PHE A 818 -8.52 -22.37 -9.90
CA PHE A 818 -8.55 -21.65 -8.63
C PHE A 818 -7.42 -20.64 -8.51
N TRP A 819 -6.20 -21.01 -8.90
CA TRP A 819 -5.05 -20.12 -8.89
C TRP A 819 -5.34 -18.84 -9.69
N LEU A 820 -5.86 -18.97 -10.92
CA LEU A 820 -6.18 -17.82 -11.78
C LEU A 820 -7.32 -16.98 -11.20
N ASN A 821 -8.46 -17.58 -10.84
CA ASN A 821 -9.62 -16.84 -10.33
C ASN A 821 -9.38 -16.14 -9.00
N LYS A 822 -8.49 -16.66 -8.16
CA LYS A 822 -8.32 -16.23 -6.77
C LYS A 822 -7.04 -15.41 -6.54
N GLY A 823 -6.53 -14.77 -7.58
CA GLY A 823 -5.43 -13.81 -7.49
C GLY A 823 -4.33 -13.96 -8.53
N GLY A 824 -4.23 -15.13 -9.18
CA GLY A 824 -3.23 -15.42 -10.20
C GLY A 824 -3.36 -14.55 -11.44
N THR A 825 -4.59 -14.27 -11.90
CA THR A 825 -4.82 -13.33 -13.01
C THR A 825 -4.30 -11.93 -12.69
N ALA A 826 -4.50 -11.43 -11.47
CA ALA A 826 -3.96 -10.13 -11.06
C ALA A 826 -2.42 -10.13 -11.08
N CYS A 827 -1.78 -11.22 -10.63
CA CYS A 827 -0.33 -11.36 -10.69
C CYS A 827 0.20 -11.37 -12.14
N VAL A 828 -0.45 -12.11 -13.04
CA VAL A 828 -0.07 -12.18 -14.47
C VAL A 828 -0.24 -10.82 -15.14
N LEU A 829 -1.39 -10.17 -14.96
CA LEU A 829 -1.64 -8.83 -15.51
C LEU A 829 -0.62 -7.81 -14.98
N HIS A 830 -0.33 -7.85 -13.68
CA HIS A 830 0.66 -6.94 -13.07
C HIS A 830 2.09 -7.23 -13.57
N LEU A 831 2.45 -8.49 -13.84
CA LEU A 831 3.74 -8.85 -14.44
C LEU A 831 3.84 -8.33 -15.88
N VAL A 832 2.82 -8.55 -16.70
CA VAL A 832 2.78 -8.05 -18.09
C VAL A 832 2.84 -6.53 -18.09
N LEU A 833 2.11 -5.85 -17.21
CA LEU A 833 2.16 -4.40 -17.07
C LEU A 833 3.58 -3.90 -16.73
N ARG A 834 4.30 -4.58 -15.82
CA ARG A 834 5.70 -4.25 -15.52
C ARG A 834 6.61 -4.43 -16.73
N LEU A 835 6.42 -5.51 -17.49
CA LEU A 835 7.18 -5.75 -18.72
C LEU A 835 6.92 -4.64 -19.75
N LEU A 836 5.67 -4.23 -19.94
CA LEU A 836 5.28 -3.17 -20.87
C LEU A 836 5.83 -1.80 -20.48
N LEU A 837 5.78 -1.47 -19.19
CA LEU A 837 6.36 -0.23 -18.68
C LEU A 837 7.88 -0.18 -18.87
N TRP A 838 8.55 -1.32 -18.63
CA TRP A 838 9.98 -1.44 -18.79
C TRP A 838 10.40 -1.40 -20.26
N SER A 839 9.72 -2.15 -21.14
CA SER A 839 10.01 -2.13 -22.58
C SER A 839 9.67 -0.78 -23.23
N GLY A 840 8.67 -0.07 -22.70
CA GLY A 840 8.30 1.28 -23.14
C GLY A 840 9.18 2.40 -22.58
N ASP A 841 10.17 2.07 -21.74
CA ASP A 841 11.05 3.02 -21.04
C ASP A 841 10.27 4.09 -20.23
N TYR A 842 9.09 3.70 -19.71
CA TYR A 842 8.27 4.52 -18.81
C TYR A 842 8.66 4.35 -17.34
N ALA A 843 9.19 3.18 -16.98
CA ALA A 843 9.67 2.87 -15.65
C ALA A 843 10.77 1.78 -15.68
N PRO A 844 11.69 1.75 -14.71
CA PRO A 844 12.64 0.67 -14.55
C PRO A 844 11.97 -0.61 -14.04
N TRP A 845 12.60 -1.76 -14.32
CA TRP A 845 12.13 -3.07 -13.87
C TRP A 845 11.91 -3.15 -12.34
N ASN A 846 12.87 -2.66 -11.57
CA ASN A 846 12.74 -2.55 -10.11
C ASN A 846 12.21 -1.17 -9.72
N TYR A 847 10.93 -0.94 -10.01
CA TYR A 847 10.28 0.34 -9.77
C TYR A 847 10.24 0.75 -8.29
N PRO A 848 9.97 -0.14 -7.31
CA PRO A 848 10.00 0.24 -5.89
C PRO A 848 11.37 0.81 -5.47
N ARG A 849 12.47 0.17 -5.89
CA ARG A 849 13.82 0.67 -5.60
C ARG A 849 14.08 2.04 -6.24
N PHE A 850 13.53 2.29 -7.42
CA PHE A 850 13.62 3.59 -8.07
C PHE A 850 12.81 4.68 -7.35
N LEU A 851 11.60 4.35 -6.89
CA LEU A 851 10.78 5.30 -6.12
C LEU A 851 11.44 5.62 -4.78
N ASP A 852 11.97 4.62 -4.08
CA ASP A 852 12.76 4.82 -2.86
C ASP A 852 14.02 5.66 -3.14
N TYR A 853 14.69 5.43 -4.28
CA TYR A 853 15.80 6.27 -4.73
C TYR A 853 15.36 7.73 -4.93
N ALA A 854 14.21 7.99 -5.54
CA ALA A 854 13.67 9.33 -5.71
C ALA A 854 13.27 9.98 -4.37
N VAL A 855 12.83 9.19 -3.38
CA VAL A 855 12.61 9.65 -1.99
C VAL A 855 13.92 10.05 -1.33
N GLU A 856 14.97 9.25 -1.47
CA GLU A 856 16.31 9.58 -0.93
C GLU A 856 16.90 10.88 -1.50
N HIS A 857 16.45 11.28 -2.69
CA HIS A 857 16.87 12.52 -3.36
C HIS A 857 15.86 13.67 -3.17
N ILE A 858 14.83 13.52 -2.31
CA ILE A 858 13.83 14.56 -2.01
C ILE A 858 13.04 15.00 -3.27
N LEU A 859 12.89 14.10 -4.24
CA LEU A 859 11.98 14.31 -5.37
C LEU A 859 10.57 13.78 -5.05
N LEU A 860 10.51 12.70 -4.26
CA LEU A 860 9.29 12.10 -3.74
C LEU A 860 9.32 12.06 -2.20
N ARG A 861 8.16 11.88 -1.58
CA ARG A 861 7.97 11.55 -0.17
C ARG A 861 7.19 10.22 -0.08
N ARG A 862 7.50 9.41 0.92
CA ARG A 862 6.78 8.18 1.20
C ARG A 862 5.64 8.44 2.17
N VAL A 863 4.44 7.95 1.85
CA VAL A 863 3.26 8.03 2.72
C VAL A 863 2.74 6.60 2.88
N GLY A 864 2.98 5.98 4.04
CA GLY A 864 2.67 4.56 4.24
C GLY A 864 3.36 3.63 3.22
N GLY A 865 2.56 2.96 2.38
CA GLY A 865 3.02 2.13 1.25
C GLY A 865 2.96 2.81 -0.12
N GLY A 866 2.57 4.09 -0.18
CA GLY A 866 2.52 4.91 -1.39
C GLY A 866 3.60 5.99 -1.45
N TYR A 867 3.62 6.71 -2.56
CA TYR A 867 4.58 7.77 -2.87
C TYR A 867 3.84 9.02 -3.35
N THR A 868 4.28 10.18 -2.90
CA THR A 868 3.77 11.48 -3.35
C THR A 868 4.96 12.35 -3.79
N PHE A 869 4.73 13.31 -4.67
CA PHE A 869 5.79 14.27 -5.02
C PHE A 869 6.08 15.16 -3.82
N PHE A 870 7.35 15.56 -3.66
CA PHE A 870 7.75 16.43 -2.55
C PHE A 870 6.87 17.69 -2.45
N HIS A 871 6.51 18.26 -3.60
CA HIS A 871 5.54 19.34 -3.69
C HIS A 871 4.79 19.33 -5.02
N LYS A 872 3.53 19.80 -5.04
CA LYS A 872 2.68 19.88 -6.23
C LYS A 872 3.29 20.75 -7.35
N LEU A 873 3.97 21.85 -7.01
CA LEU A 873 4.71 22.67 -7.99
C LEU A 873 5.89 21.91 -8.64
N VAL A 874 6.58 21.05 -7.89
CA VAL A 874 7.64 20.19 -8.46
C VAL A 874 7.04 19.16 -9.40
N GLN A 875 5.89 18.58 -9.05
CA GLN A 875 5.13 17.69 -9.92
C GLN A 875 4.68 18.40 -11.21
N GLU A 876 4.11 19.62 -11.10
CA GLU A 876 3.70 20.46 -12.23
C GLU A 876 4.90 20.77 -13.14
N HIS A 877 6.09 21.04 -12.58
CA HIS A 877 7.32 21.22 -13.37
C HIS A 877 7.75 19.94 -14.11
N PHE A 878 7.65 18.77 -13.48
CA PHE A 878 7.88 17.48 -14.15
C PHE A 878 6.91 17.24 -15.31
N VAL A 879 5.64 17.68 -15.19
CA VAL A 879 4.67 17.66 -16.29
C VAL A 879 5.07 18.61 -17.42
N TRP A 880 5.53 19.81 -17.09
CA TRP A 880 6.04 20.76 -18.08
C TRP A 880 7.25 20.20 -18.83
N LEU A 881 8.24 19.62 -18.15
CA LEU A 881 9.39 18.95 -18.76
C LEU A 881 8.97 17.82 -19.71
N TYR A 882 7.92 17.06 -19.34
CA TYR A 882 7.35 16.05 -20.22
C TYR A 882 6.83 16.66 -21.52
N SER A 883 6.04 17.74 -21.43
CA SER A 883 5.41 18.38 -22.58
C SER A 883 6.43 18.93 -23.59
N GLN A 884 7.53 19.53 -23.11
CA GLN A 884 8.61 19.99 -23.97
C GLN A 884 9.31 18.85 -24.70
N SER A 885 9.56 17.73 -24.00
CA SER A 885 10.21 16.55 -24.60
C SER A 885 9.37 15.90 -25.71
N THR A 886 8.04 15.98 -25.61
CA THR A 886 7.14 15.44 -26.65
C THR A 886 7.00 16.36 -27.86
N LEU A 887 6.90 17.67 -27.65
CA LEU A 887 6.82 18.65 -28.74
C LEU A 887 8.08 18.62 -29.61
N GLY A 888 9.27 18.57 -28.99
CA GLY A 888 10.53 18.45 -29.72
C GLY A 888 10.71 17.11 -30.47
N ASN A 889 9.99 16.05 -30.09
CA ASN A 889 9.97 14.80 -30.84
C ASN A 889 9.00 14.87 -32.03
N GLU A 890 7.84 15.51 -31.89
CA GLU A 890 6.89 15.69 -33.01
C GLU A 890 7.48 16.58 -34.11
N GLU A 891 8.13 17.70 -33.75
CA GLU A 891 8.84 18.56 -34.71
C GLU A 891 10.00 17.83 -35.42
N ARG A 892 10.75 16.99 -34.71
CA ARG A 892 11.80 16.14 -35.31
C ARG A 892 11.24 15.02 -36.21
N THR A 893 10.03 14.55 -35.94
CA THR A 893 9.41 13.50 -36.77
C THR A 893 8.86 14.09 -38.07
N LEU A 894 8.36 15.34 -38.02
CA LEU A 894 7.93 16.09 -39.21
C LEU A 894 9.15 16.54 -40.06
N ALA A 895 10.24 16.99 -39.45
CA ALA A 895 11.46 17.38 -40.16
C ALA A 895 12.28 16.21 -40.76
N VAL A 896 11.88 14.96 -40.49
CA VAL A 896 12.45 13.75 -41.12
C VAL A 896 11.52 13.20 -42.21
N GLN A 897 10.31 13.76 -42.35
CA GLN A 897 9.37 13.45 -43.42
C GLN A 897 9.37 14.48 -44.56
N ASP A 898 9.94 15.66 -44.34
CA ASP A 898 10.43 16.58 -45.39
C ASP A 898 11.89 16.26 -45.74
#